data_AF-A0A6A6V7A4-F1
#
_entry.id   AF-A0A6A6V7A4-F1
#
_cell.length_a   1.000
_cell.length_b   1.000
_cell.length_c   1.000
_cell.angle_alpha   90.00
_cell.angle_beta   90.00
_cell.angle_gamma   90.00
#
_symmetry.space_group_name_H-M   'P 1'
#
loop_
_entity.id
_entity.type
_entity.pdbx_description
1 polymer ?
#
loop_
_entity_poly.entity_id
_entity_poly.type
_entity_poly.pdbx_seq_one_letter_code
_entity_poly.pdbx_strand_id
1 'polypeptide(L)'
;MDSARKPTKVIQVAPEYAPALHPADVKRQCAFFKEETGADVNPVMRGSKVASFQFFGSGQSVDAAVAAVNKWMADVRPKTGASAAWAKMPAFDHAKWYQEQVAQKDAERREQFKGEAPPGLEYRVTVPWPKELLEASESNKPIDFFGHKLEKLNPIRTEEEVYINLLPQVKPAWQVEIQGHREQNIQRAEERYKNMIRKIITKVTSGSSTCFIVLDDSEGDQVVMADREEDAYIPRLIVSKKRQRETGSFRNNPLDELQSAQLAAEIARALDTIRYERGAFGLFIHLGGLRLRGLSSETKTGDTSSLSTFRNFIEGRGLLQTQKRLATFDKGKHLLEHLMRSDALLEPVKPGDSVFGIVPHSLQETPPTFRASFVLEDPDRRVPETFVLRKNPPQTQKRTGQAHHIVVQVHWTPDEDGHFEKLPPHFYRLGIGQGPKQNINVTLLELSESRGWCFDLESMDAIPNKFVNPAILGFAEGVKLDPKCCEPTSTKPFATCRPSPSTKIVFSRLDRIYAFGIKDTSYRVEATAMWYPKATVPCWGLTVSHMEWKAHLAELETLSPGGGAQWGQGNLVKLFFPEDGISSRANARSSSTTGPGNGLKLLVEKLMELSKIVKAALGETEPTAPSQPRQQPGRRLGDGLEEAIRLIDLGN
;
A
#
# COMPACT_ATOMS: atom_id res chain seq x y z
N MET A 1 5.74 -33.24 30.35
CA MET A 1 6.67 -32.86 29.28
C MET A 1 5.95 -33.10 27.97
N ASP A 2 5.21 -32.09 27.48
CA ASP A 2 4.45 -32.20 26.23
C ASP A 2 5.34 -31.82 25.06
N SER A 3 5.85 -32.83 24.35
CA SER A 3 6.61 -32.64 23.11
C SER A 3 5.67 -32.51 21.91
N ALA A 4 5.98 -31.50 21.08
CA ALA A 4 5.83 -31.48 19.61
C ALA A 4 4.52 -30.96 18.97
N ARG A 5 3.71 -30.13 19.64
CA ARG A 5 2.78 -29.27 18.87
C ARG A 5 3.52 -28.03 18.37
N LYS A 6 3.51 -27.77 17.06
CA LYS A 6 4.08 -26.54 16.49
C LYS A 6 3.18 -25.35 16.90
N PRO A 7 3.75 -24.25 17.44
CA PRO A 7 2.96 -23.08 17.79
C PRO A 7 2.30 -22.48 16.55
N THR A 8 1.07 -21.99 16.71
CA THR A 8 0.33 -21.27 15.66
C THR A 8 1.03 -19.94 15.34
N LYS A 9 1.54 -19.27 16.37
CA LYS A 9 2.24 -17.98 16.26
C LYS A 9 3.28 -17.86 17.36
N VAL A 10 4.34 -17.10 17.10
CA VAL A 10 5.38 -16.77 18.07
C VAL A 10 5.61 -15.27 18.03
N ILE A 11 5.68 -14.63 19.20
CA ILE A 11 6.07 -13.22 19.34
C ILE A 11 7.41 -13.18 20.06
N GLN A 12 8.38 -12.47 19.49
CA GLN A 12 9.68 -12.30 20.13
C GLN A 12 9.63 -11.12 21.10
N VAL A 13 10.11 -11.33 22.31
CA VAL A 13 10.21 -10.26 23.31
C VAL A 13 11.55 -9.56 23.13
N ALA A 14 11.49 -8.31 22.70
CA ALA A 14 12.64 -7.44 22.61
C ALA A 14 13.32 -7.30 23.99
N PRO A 15 14.67 -7.38 24.10
CA PRO A 15 15.35 -7.34 25.40
C PRO A 15 15.02 -6.12 26.26
N GLU A 16 14.78 -4.97 25.64
CA GLU A 16 14.41 -3.71 26.29
C GLU A 16 12.92 -3.65 26.72
N TYR A 17 12.08 -4.56 26.21
CA TYR A 17 10.69 -4.77 26.63
C TYR A 17 10.51 -6.04 27.45
N ALA A 18 11.60 -6.75 27.76
CA ALA A 18 11.54 -7.97 28.55
C ALA A 18 11.12 -7.61 29.99
N PRO A 19 9.97 -8.12 30.47
CA PRO A 19 9.47 -7.79 31.79
C PRO A 19 10.45 -8.28 32.86
N ALA A 20 10.80 -7.40 33.80
CA ALA A 20 11.66 -7.73 34.95
C ALA A 20 10.84 -8.42 36.05
N LEU A 21 10.14 -9.50 35.70
CA LEU A 21 9.24 -10.25 36.59
C LEU A 21 9.81 -11.63 36.92
N HIS A 22 9.42 -12.17 38.07
CA HIS A 22 9.79 -13.53 38.43
C HIS A 22 9.11 -14.52 37.45
N PRO A 23 9.76 -15.62 37.05
CA PRO A 23 9.19 -16.57 36.08
C PRO A 23 7.82 -17.13 36.49
N ALA A 24 7.56 -17.23 37.80
CA ALA A 24 6.26 -17.65 38.33
C ALA A 24 5.14 -16.65 38.01
N ASP A 25 5.41 -15.35 38.09
CA ASP A 25 4.45 -14.29 37.80
C ASP A 25 4.12 -14.26 36.30
N VAL A 26 5.14 -14.46 35.46
CA VAL A 26 4.95 -14.57 34.01
C VAL A 26 4.05 -15.76 33.67
N LYS A 27 4.27 -16.93 34.29
CA LYS A 27 3.41 -18.10 34.09
C LYS A 27 1.97 -17.85 34.58
N ARG A 28 1.81 -17.19 35.73
CA ARG A 28 0.49 -16.81 36.24
C ARG A 28 -0.24 -15.87 35.27
N GLN A 29 0.47 -14.90 34.70
CA GLN A 29 -0.09 -14.01 33.70
C GLN A 29 -0.47 -14.74 32.41
N CYS A 30 0.34 -15.70 31.95
CA CYS A 30 -0.01 -16.54 30.81
C CYS A 30 -1.26 -17.38 31.03
N ALA A 31 -1.47 -17.89 32.26
CA ALA A 31 -2.71 -18.57 32.62
C ALA A 31 -3.92 -17.63 32.54
N PHE A 32 -3.77 -16.38 32.99
CA PHE A 32 -4.80 -15.36 32.84
C PHE A 32 -5.12 -15.07 31.36
N PHE A 33 -4.11 -14.94 30.49
CA PHE A 33 -4.36 -14.78 29.05
C PHE A 33 -5.11 -15.96 28.44
N LYS A 34 -4.81 -17.19 28.89
CA LYS A 34 -5.51 -18.39 28.42
C LYS A 34 -6.98 -18.38 28.81
N GLU A 35 -7.28 -17.97 30.04
CA GLU A 35 -8.66 -17.83 30.53
C GLU A 35 -9.41 -16.72 29.78
N GLU A 36 -8.77 -15.56 29.57
CA GLU A 36 -9.37 -14.40 28.91
C GLU A 36 -9.61 -14.62 27.40
N THR A 37 -8.71 -15.33 26.72
CA THR A 37 -8.70 -15.38 25.24
C THR A 37 -9.01 -16.76 24.66
N GLY A 38 -8.98 -17.81 25.48
CA GLY A 38 -9.16 -19.19 25.05
C GLY A 38 -7.98 -19.78 24.25
N ALA A 39 -6.86 -19.05 24.11
CA ALA A 39 -5.63 -19.55 23.48
C ALA A 39 -4.56 -19.88 24.52
N ASP A 40 -3.84 -20.98 24.31
CA ASP A 40 -2.73 -21.35 25.18
C ASP A 40 -1.52 -20.46 24.88
N VAL A 41 -1.00 -19.79 25.92
CA VAL A 41 0.16 -18.88 25.81
C VAL A 41 1.30 -19.45 26.65
N ASN A 42 2.38 -19.88 26.00
CA ASN A 42 3.54 -20.44 26.68
C ASN A 42 4.74 -19.47 26.60
N PRO A 43 5.27 -19.00 27.75
CA PRO A 43 6.46 -18.16 27.77
C PRO A 43 7.71 -19.03 27.60
N VAL A 44 8.61 -18.62 26.70
CA VAL A 44 9.94 -19.19 26.54
C VAL A 44 10.93 -18.29 27.25
N MET A 45 11.61 -18.83 28.26
CA MET A 45 12.59 -18.09 29.06
C MET A 45 13.99 -18.27 28.49
N ARG A 46 14.80 -17.20 28.53
CA ARG A 46 16.25 -17.26 28.31
C ARG A 46 16.93 -16.69 29.56
N GLY A 47 17.41 -17.59 30.43
CA GLY A 47 17.80 -17.22 31.79
C GLY A 47 16.60 -16.80 32.62
N SER A 48 16.69 -15.66 33.32
CA SER A 48 15.59 -15.09 34.12
C SER A 48 14.63 -14.20 33.32
N LYS A 49 14.88 -13.96 32.03
CA LYS A 49 14.08 -13.06 31.20
C LYS A 49 13.21 -13.83 30.21
N VAL A 50 12.04 -13.29 29.91
CA VAL A 50 11.17 -13.81 28.84
C VAL A 50 11.82 -13.47 27.49
N ALA A 51 11.99 -14.49 26.64
CA ALA A 51 12.57 -14.34 25.30
C ALA A 51 11.50 -14.36 24.20
N SER A 52 10.46 -15.18 24.33
CA SER A 52 9.33 -15.19 23.39
C SER A 52 8.06 -15.74 24.04
N PHE A 53 6.92 -15.47 23.41
CA PHE A 53 5.64 -16.10 23.71
C PHE A 53 5.21 -16.98 22.55
N GLN A 54 4.84 -18.22 22.85
CA GLN A 54 4.33 -19.19 21.88
C GLN A 54 2.82 -19.35 22.08
N PHE A 55 2.05 -19.22 20.99
CA PHE A 55 0.60 -19.25 21.02
C PHE A 55 0.05 -20.51 20.35
N PHE A 56 -0.93 -21.15 20.97
CA PHE A 56 -1.61 -22.34 20.46
C PHE A 56 -3.13 -22.14 20.53
N GLY A 57 -3.84 -22.41 19.44
CA GLY A 57 -5.28 -22.19 19.37
C GLY A 57 -5.79 -21.94 17.95
N SER A 58 -7.06 -21.56 17.85
CA SER A 58 -7.69 -21.10 16.61
C SER A 58 -7.25 -19.66 16.29
N GLY A 59 -7.37 -19.23 15.03
CA GLY A 59 -6.83 -17.93 14.59
C GLY A 59 -7.33 -16.73 15.41
N GLN A 60 -8.64 -16.69 15.72
CA GLN A 60 -9.24 -15.59 16.48
C GLN A 60 -8.78 -15.57 17.94
N SER A 61 -8.73 -16.71 18.63
CA SER A 61 -8.25 -16.77 20.02
C SER A 61 -6.76 -16.43 20.11
N VAL A 62 -5.96 -16.89 19.15
CA VAL A 62 -4.54 -16.55 19.04
C VAL A 62 -4.33 -15.05 18.81
N ASP A 63 -5.13 -14.42 17.95
CA ASP A 63 -5.02 -12.97 17.72
C ASP A 63 -5.45 -12.17 18.96
N ALA A 64 -6.50 -12.57 19.66
CA ALA A 64 -6.88 -11.97 20.95
C ALA A 64 -5.74 -12.07 21.98
N ALA A 65 -5.10 -13.24 22.10
CA ALA A 65 -3.96 -13.46 22.98
C ALA A 65 -2.74 -12.62 22.59
N VAL A 66 -2.45 -12.49 21.30
CA VAL A 66 -1.38 -11.62 20.77
C VAL A 66 -1.61 -10.17 21.22
N ALA A 67 -2.85 -9.67 21.07
CA ALA A 67 -3.20 -8.32 21.46
C ALA A 67 -3.04 -8.09 22.98
N ALA A 68 -3.49 -9.05 23.80
CA ALA A 68 -3.36 -8.99 25.25
C ALA A 68 -1.88 -9.00 25.70
N VAL A 69 -1.06 -9.88 25.12
CA VAL A 69 0.37 -9.98 25.41
C VAL A 69 1.12 -8.72 24.99
N ASN A 70 0.87 -8.19 23.79
CA ASN A 70 1.50 -6.94 23.33
C ASN A 70 1.14 -5.75 24.22
N LYS A 71 -0.13 -5.62 24.60
CA LYS A 71 -0.59 -4.59 25.55
C LYS A 71 0.14 -4.71 26.88
N TRP A 72 0.19 -5.91 27.45
CA TRP A 72 0.90 -6.17 28.70
C TRP A 72 2.39 -5.84 28.59
N MET A 73 3.07 -6.25 27.51
CA MET A 73 4.49 -5.91 27.29
C MET A 73 4.74 -4.41 27.20
N ALA A 74 3.82 -3.65 26.59
CA ALA A 74 3.90 -2.19 26.56
C ALA A 74 3.72 -1.56 27.97
N ASP A 75 2.81 -2.12 28.77
CA ASP A 75 2.46 -1.62 30.10
C ASP A 75 3.45 -2.00 31.22
N VAL A 76 4.23 -3.08 31.03
CA VAL A 76 5.12 -3.67 32.07
C VAL A 76 6.52 -3.04 32.08
N ARG A 77 6.75 -1.94 31.35
CA ARG A 77 7.88 -1.04 31.66
C ARG A 77 7.92 -0.79 33.17
N PRO A 78 9.12 -0.66 33.79
CA PRO A 78 9.22 -0.58 35.24
C PRO A 78 8.44 0.64 35.74
N LYS A 79 7.18 0.40 36.10
CA LYS A 79 6.39 1.26 36.95
C LYS A 79 7.26 1.46 38.19
N THR A 80 7.49 2.70 38.57
CA THR A 80 8.15 3.02 39.85
C THR A 80 7.56 2.15 40.95
N GLY A 81 8.34 1.74 41.95
CA GLY A 81 7.85 0.87 43.03
C GLY A 81 6.54 1.35 43.68
N ALA A 82 6.25 2.66 43.60
CA ALA A 82 4.99 3.28 44.02
C ALA A 82 3.76 2.89 43.19
N SER A 83 3.88 2.66 41.87
CA SER A 83 2.73 2.33 40.99
C SER A 83 2.47 0.82 40.86
N ALA A 84 3.44 -0.03 41.23
CA ALA A 84 3.24 -1.48 41.31
C ALA A 84 2.37 -1.90 42.52
N ALA A 85 2.36 -1.08 43.58
CA ALA A 85 1.59 -1.33 44.80
C ALA A 85 0.07 -1.07 44.66
N TRP A 86 -0.40 -0.54 43.52
CA TRP A 86 -1.78 -0.07 43.33
C TRP A 86 -2.48 -0.67 42.09
N ALA A 87 -2.06 -1.85 41.61
CA ALA A 87 -2.86 -2.59 40.65
C ALA A 87 -4.10 -3.18 41.35
N LYS A 88 -5.12 -2.33 41.59
CA LYS A 88 -6.45 -2.78 41.99
C LYS A 88 -6.96 -3.72 40.89
N MET A 89 -7.45 -4.90 41.28
CA MET A 89 -8.27 -5.70 40.37
C MET A 89 -9.35 -4.77 39.81
N PRO A 90 -9.62 -4.79 38.49
CA PRO A 90 -10.79 -4.08 37.97
C PRO A 90 -11.99 -4.52 38.81
N ALA A 91 -12.72 -3.55 39.36
CA ALA A 91 -13.90 -3.86 40.14
C ALA A 91 -14.84 -4.71 39.30
N PHE A 92 -15.48 -5.71 39.91
CA PHE A 92 -16.47 -6.53 39.23
C PHE A 92 -17.56 -5.61 38.66
N ASP A 93 -17.61 -5.54 37.33
CA ASP A 93 -18.66 -4.84 36.61
C ASP A 93 -19.65 -5.89 36.11
N HIS A 94 -20.81 -5.97 36.77
CA HIS A 94 -21.86 -6.91 36.42
C HIS A 94 -22.32 -6.76 34.95
N ALA A 95 -22.34 -5.53 34.42
CA ALA A 95 -22.74 -5.29 33.04
C ALA A 95 -21.69 -5.86 32.08
N LYS A 96 -20.40 -5.64 32.37
CA LYS A 96 -19.31 -6.20 31.58
C LYS A 96 -19.30 -7.73 31.61
N TRP A 97 -19.44 -8.33 32.79
CA TRP A 97 -19.50 -9.78 32.96
C TRP A 97 -20.70 -10.39 32.20
N TYR A 98 -21.88 -9.78 32.30
CA TYR A 98 -23.06 -10.24 31.57
C TYR A 98 -22.85 -10.16 30.05
N GLN A 99 -22.27 -9.06 29.55
CA GLN A 99 -21.93 -8.92 28.14
C GLN A 99 -20.92 -9.99 27.67
N GLU A 100 -19.91 -10.30 28.49
CA GLU A 100 -18.94 -11.36 28.22
C GLU A 100 -19.62 -12.74 28.15
N GLN A 101 -20.54 -13.05 29.07
CA GLN A 101 -21.31 -14.30 29.04
C GLN A 101 -22.23 -14.40 27.83
N VAL A 102 -22.89 -13.31 27.44
CA VAL A 102 -23.72 -13.25 26.23
C VAL A 102 -22.85 -13.47 24.99
N ALA A 103 -21.70 -12.79 24.90
CA ALA A 103 -20.77 -12.94 23.79
C ALA A 103 -20.22 -14.36 23.68
N GLN A 104 -19.93 -15.02 24.80
CA GLN A 104 -19.47 -16.42 24.82
C GLN A 104 -20.56 -17.37 24.28
N LYS A 105 -21.80 -17.25 24.76
CA LYS A 105 -22.92 -18.07 24.27
C LYS A 105 -23.20 -17.84 22.79
N ASP A 106 -23.10 -16.60 22.33
CA ASP A 106 -23.24 -16.27 20.90
C ASP A 106 -22.10 -16.86 20.06
N ALA A 107 -20.86 -16.86 20.57
CA ALA A 107 -19.72 -17.50 19.90
C ALA A 107 -19.89 -19.02 19.81
N GLU A 108 -20.30 -19.67 20.91
CA GLU A 108 -20.59 -21.12 20.94
C GLU A 108 -21.72 -21.48 19.96
N ARG A 109 -22.80 -20.69 19.92
CA ARG A 109 -23.87 -20.85 18.93
C ARG A 109 -23.31 -20.74 17.51
N ARG A 110 -22.45 -19.77 17.23
CA ARG A 110 -21.93 -19.54 15.87
C ARG A 110 -20.97 -20.64 15.40
N GLU A 111 -20.22 -21.28 16.30
CA GLU A 111 -19.33 -22.38 15.96
C GLU A 111 -20.06 -23.57 15.31
N GLN A 112 -21.34 -23.80 15.63
CA GLN A 112 -22.12 -24.90 15.06
C GLN A 112 -22.25 -24.82 13.53
N PHE A 113 -22.23 -23.62 12.96
CA PHE A 113 -22.36 -23.40 11.51
C PHE A 113 -21.12 -23.79 10.72
N LYS A 114 -20.00 -24.10 11.39
CA LYS A 114 -18.81 -24.70 10.74
C LYS A 114 -18.95 -26.20 10.51
N GLY A 115 -19.94 -26.83 11.15
CA GLY A 115 -20.23 -28.26 11.03
C GLY A 115 -21.07 -28.59 9.79
N GLU A 116 -21.53 -29.84 9.73
CA GLU A 116 -22.45 -30.30 8.70
C GLU A 116 -23.85 -29.72 8.92
N ALA A 117 -24.59 -29.54 7.82
CA ALA A 117 -25.93 -29.01 7.90
C ALA A 117 -26.90 -30.02 8.55
N PRO A 118 -27.73 -29.59 9.52
CA PRO A 118 -28.76 -30.44 10.08
C PRO A 118 -29.79 -30.83 9.00
N PRO A 119 -30.41 -32.02 9.09
CA PRO A 119 -31.45 -32.44 8.16
C PRO A 119 -32.69 -31.54 8.30
N GLY A 120 -33.35 -31.25 7.18
CA GLY A 120 -34.65 -30.55 7.19
C GLY A 120 -34.59 -29.03 7.25
N LEU A 121 -33.47 -28.39 6.85
CA LEU A 121 -33.42 -26.94 6.67
C LEU A 121 -34.37 -26.50 5.54
N GLU A 122 -35.18 -25.49 5.82
CA GLU A 122 -36.25 -24.99 4.93
C GLU A 122 -35.69 -24.25 3.72
N TYR A 123 -34.67 -23.42 3.93
CA TYR A 123 -34.13 -22.54 2.90
C TYR A 123 -32.77 -23.03 2.40
N ARG A 124 -32.63 -23.08 1.06
CA ARG A 124 -31.40 -23.48 0.37
C ARG A 124 -31.25 -22.78 -0.97
N VAL A 125 -30.02 -22.51 -1.36
CA VAL A 125 -29.65 -22.03 -2.71
C VAL A 125 -28.42 -22.77 -3.21
N THR A 126 -28.41 -23.11 -4.49
CA THR A 126 -27.28 -23.78 -5.13
C THR A 126 -26.62 -22.83 -6.13
N VAL A 127 -25.34 -22.57 -5.91
CA VAL A 127 -24.53 -21.69 -6.77
C VAL A 127 -23.59 -22.56 -7.62
N PRO A 128 -23.71 -22.53 -8.96
CA PRO A 128 -22.80 -23.27 -9.82
C PRO A 128 -21.40 -22.63 -9.82
N TRP A 129 -20.37 -23.47 -9.90
CA TRP A 129 -19.01 -22.99 -10.11
C TRP A 129 -18.86 -22.42 -11.52
N PRO A 130 -18.20 -21.26 -11.69
CA PRO A 130 -18.04 -20.63 -13.00
C PRO A 130 -17.31 -21.54 -13.98
N LYS A 131 -17.82 -21.58 -15.22
CA LYS A 131 -17.22 -22.38 -16.28
C LYS A 131 -15.89 -21.82 -16.73
N GLU A 132 -15.74 -20.50 -16.72
CA GLU A 132 -14.54 -19.79 -17.16
C GLU A 132 -13.31 -20.20 -16.33
N LEU A 133 -13.50 -20.49 -15.04
CA LEU A 133 -12.42 -20.99 -14.17
C LEU A 133 -11.95 -22.38 -14.58
N LEU A 134 -12.90 -23.28 -14.88
CA LEU A 134 -12.60 -24.65 -15.29
C LEU A 134 -11.97 -24.69 -16.69
N GLU A 135 -12.40 -23.81 -17.58
CA GLU A 135 -11.85 -23.65 -18.93
C GLU A 135 -10.42 -23.09 -18.88
N ALA A 136 -10.13 -22.18 -17.94
CA ALA A 136 -8.78 -21.65 -17.76
C ALA A 136 -7.79 -22.70 -17.22
N SER A 137 -8.22 -23.58 -16.32
CA SER A 137 -7.42 -24.71 -15.85
C SER A 137 -8.22 -25.76 -15.10
N GLU A 138 -7.86 -27.04 -15.26
CA GLU A 138 -8.44 -28.15 -14.48
C GLU A 138 -8.14 -28.07 -12.97
N SER A 139 -7.15 -27.26 -12.55
CA SER A 139 -6.80 -27.03 -11.13
C SER A 139 -7.50 -25.81 -10.51
N ASN A 140 -8.49 -25.23 -11.18
CA ASN A 140 -9.28 -24.11 -10.65
C ASN A 140 -10.62 -24.59 -10.07
N LYS A 141 -10.60 -25.55 -9.14
CA LYS A 141 -11.82 -26.08 -8.50
C LYS A 141 -12.09 -25.34 -7.18
N PRO A 142 -13.33 -25.40 -6.63
CA PRO A 142 -13.64 -24.76 -5.35
C PRO A 142 -12.70 -25.15 -4.21
N ILE A 143 -12.29 -26.42 -4.17
CA ILE A 143 -11.38 -26.97 -3.15
C ILE A 143 -9.98 -26.35 -3.19
N ASP A 144 -9.50 -25.95 -4.37
CA ASP A 144 -8.17 -25.36 -4.55
C ASP A 144 -8.14 -23.93 -3.98
N PHE A 145 -9.26 -23.22 -4.07
CA PHE A 145 -9.37 -21.86 -3.55
C PHE A 145 -9.79 -21.80 -2.10
N PHE A 146 -10.73 -22.64 -1.67
CA PHE A 146 -11.33 -22.55 -0.33
C PHE A 146 -10.87 -23.63 0.65
N GLY A 147 -10.08 -24.60 0.19
CA GLY A 147 -9.62 -25.74 0.96
C GLY A 147 -10.58 -26.93 0.90
N HIS A 148 -10.12 -28.10 1.37
CA HIS A 148 -10.84 -29.36 1.21
C HIS A 148 -12.21 -29.38 1.88
N LYS A 149 -12.41 -28.61 2.96
CA LYS A 149 -13.69 -28.47 3.67
C LYS A 149 -14.31 -27.09 3.46
N LEU A 150 -13.84 -26.35 2.45
CA LEU A 150 -14.16 -24.95 2.20
C LEU A 150 -13.95 -24.08 3.46
N GLU A 151 -12.94 -24.39 4.27
CA GLU A 151 -12.68 -23.73 5.55
C GLU A 151 -12.46 -22.21 5.43
N LYS A 152 -12.04 -21.71 4.26
CA LYS A 152 -11.95 -20.26 4.01
C LYS A 152 -13.33 -19.56 3.96
N LEU A 153 -14.42 -20.33 3.84
CA LEU A 153 -15.79 -19.82 3.91
C LEU A 153 -16.34 -19.82 5.35
N ASN A 154 -15.58 -20.32 6.35
CA ASN A 154 -15.99 -20.30 7.75
C ASN A 154 -16.43 -18.93 8.27
N PRO A 155 -15.76 -17.81 7.92
CA PRO A 155 -16.23 -16.50 8.35
C PRO A 155 -17.66 -16.20 7.85
N ILE A 156 -17.99 -16.55 6.61
CA ILE A 156 -19.34 -16.39 6.06
C ILE A 156 -20.32 -17.30 6.81
N ARG A 157 -19.95 -18.57 7.04
CA ARG A 157 -20.76 -19.53 7.80
C ARG A 157 -21.13 -18.99 9.19
N THR A 158 -20.16 -18.45 9.91
CA THR A 158 -20.37 -17.95 11.28
C THR A 158 -21.05 -16.59 11.36
N GLU A 159 -20.74 -15.68 10.44
CA GLU A 159 -21.29 -14.31 10.48
C GLU A 159 -22.73 -14.27 9.97
N GLU A 160 -23.03 -15.02 8.91
CA GLU A 160 -24.39 -15.10 8.35
C GLU A 160 -25.20 -16.26 8.92
N GLU A 161 -24.64 -17.10 9.80
CA GLU A 161 -25.35 -18.23 10.42
C GLU A 161 -25.93 -19.20 9.37
N VAL A 162 -25.06 -19.61 8.43
CA VAL A 162 -25.39 -20.51 7.32
C VAL A 162 -24.43 -21.70 7.25
N TYR A 163 -24.92 -22.79 6.66
CA TYR A 163 -24.12 -23.94 6.28
C TYR A 163 -23.76 -23.81 4.80
N ILE A 164 -22.49 -24.05 4.47
CA ILE A 164 -22.01 -23.97 3.08
C ILE A 164 -21.31 -25.28 2.76
N ASN A 165 -21.86 -26.07 1.84
CA ASN A 165 -21.39 -27.42 1.53
C ASN A 165 -21.09 -27.56 0.03
N LEU A 166 -20.05 -28.33 -0.28
CA LEU A 166 -19.77 -28.72 -1.67
C LEU A 166 -20.63 -29.93 -2.00
N LEU A 167 -21.47 -29.83 -3.04
CA LEU A 167 -22.31 -30.94 -3.44
C LEU A 167 -21.48 -32.06 -4.08
N PRO A 168 -21.86 -33.34 -3.88
CA PRO A 168 -21.24 -34.46 -4.59
C PRO A 168 -21.33 -34.24 -6.10
N GLN A 169 -20.24 -34.55 -6.81
CA GLN A 169 -20.15 -34.30 -8.24
C GLN A 169 -21.10 -35.21 -9.03
N VAL A 170 -22.35 -34.77 -9.20
CA VAL A 170 -23.30 -35.35 -10.15
C VAL A 170 -23.35 -34.36 -11.31
N LYS A 171 -22.93 -34.78 -12.52
CA LYS A 171 -22.96 -33.93 -13.73
C LYS A 171 -24.26 -33.10 -13.73
N PRO A 172 -24.22 -31.75 -13.78
CA PRO A 172 -23.16 -30.88 -14.32
C PRO A 172 -22.16 -30.31 -13.28
N ALA A 173 -21.39 -29.28 -13.66
CA ALA A 173 -20.21 -28.68 -12.99
C ALA A 173 -20.30 -28.54 -11.45
N TRP A 174 -19.14 -28.48 -10.75
CA TRP A 174 -19.05 -28.29 -9.29
C TRP A 174 -20.08 -27.28 -8.76
N GLN A 175 -20.79 -27.63 -7.69
CA GLN A 175 -21.83 -26.77 -7.11
C GLN A 175 -21.62 -26.60 -5.62
N VAL A 176 -21.85 -25.39 -5.13
CA VAL A 176 -21.86 -25.09 -3.70
C VAL A 176 -23.29 -24.81 -3.26
N GLU A 177 -23.75 -25.55 -2.27
CA GLU A 177 -25.05 -25.36 -1.64
C GLU A 177 -24.88 -24.50 -0.38
N ILE A 178 -25.74 -23.49 -0.24
CA ILE A 178 -25.83 -22.64 0.94
C ILE A 178 -27.19 -22.87 1.56
N GLN A 179 -27.22 -23.27 2.83
CA GLN A 179 -28.42 -23.63 3.58
C GLN A 179 -28.47 -22.86 4.90
N GLY A 180 -29.67 -22.59 5.41
CA GLY A 180 -29.83 -21.84 6.65
C GLY A 180 -31.25 -21.78 7.16
N HIS A 181 -31.42 -21.22 8.35
CA HIS A 181 -32.73 -21.08 9.00
C HIS A 181 -33.53 -19.86 8.53
N ARG A 182 -32.87 -18.90 7.87
CA ARG A 182 -33.48 -17.63 7.43
C ARG A 182 -33.08 -17.33 5.99
N GLU A 183 -34.06 -16.97 5.17
CA GLU A 183 -33.83 -16.64 3.76
C GLU A 183 -32.88 -15.44 3.58
N GLN A 184 -33.02 -14.38 4.38
CA GLN A 184 -32.18 -13.18 4.30
C GLN A 184 -30.68 -13.50 4.54
N ASN A 185 -30.39 -14.40 5.46
CA ASN A 185 -29.03 -14.83 5.76
C ASN A 185 -28.41 -15.58 4.56
N ILE A 186 -29.20 -16.42 3.90
CA ILE A 186 -28.76 -17.14 2.70
C ILE A 186 -28.50 -16.17 1.56
N GLN A 187 -29.37 -15.19 1.33
CA GLN A 187 -29.17 -14.17 0.28
C GLN A 187 -27.88 -13.38 0.50
N ARG A 188 -27.59 -12.96 1.75
CA ARG A 188 -26.34 -12.29 2.10
C ARG A 188 -25.11 -13.19 1.92
N ALA A 189 -25.20 -14.44 2.36
CA ALA A 189 -24.12 -15.41 2.19
C ALA A 189 -23.86 -15.74 0.71
N GLU A 190 -24.91 -15.86 -0.10
CA GLU A 190 -24.84 -16.06 -1.54
C GLU A 190 -24.14 -14.88 -2.22
N GLU A 191 -24.51 -13.65 -1.88
CA GLU A 191 -23.86 -12.45 -2.40
C GLU A 191 -22.37 -12.42 -2.05
N ARG A 192 -22.03 -12.68 -0.77
CA ARG A 192 -20.63 -12.72 -0.32
C ARG A 192 -19.83 -13.82 -1.01
N TYR A 193 -20.43 -14.99 -1.21
CA TYR A 193 -19.82 -16.09 -1.93
C TYR A 193 -19.59 -15.75 -3.41
N LYS A 194 -20.57 -15.13 -4.09
CA LYS A 194 -20.43 -14.65 -5.47
C LYS A 194 -19.33 -13.59 -5.59
N ASN A 195 -19.18 -12.70 -4.61
CA ASN A 195 -18.08 -11.73 -4.57
C ASN A 195 -16.71 -12.40 -4.45
N MET A 196 -16.57 -13.45 -3.63
CA MET A 196 -15.34 -14.25 -3.57
C MET A 196 -15.05 -14.95 -4.90
N ILE A 197 -16.08 -15.46 -5.58
CA ILE A 197 -15.94 -16.03 -6.92
C ILE A 197 -15.45 -14.98 -7.91
N ARG A 198 -16.07 -13.80 -7.97
CA ARG A 198 -15.64 -12.70 -8.85
C ARG A 198 -14.18 -12.36 -8.63
N LYS A 199 -13.76 -12.21 -7.36
CA LYS A 199 -12.35 -12.01 -7.01
C LYS A 199 -11.43 -13.09 -7.57
N ILE A 200 -11.83 -14.36 -7.51
CA ILE A 200 -11.05 -15.47 -8.05
C ILE A 200 -10.98 -15.38 -9.57
N ILE A 201 -12.11 -15.18 -10.25
CA ILE A 201 -12.18 -14.99 -11.70
C ILE A 201 -11.21 -13.88 -12.09
N THR A 202 -11.33 -12.69 -11.50
CA THR A 202 -10.47 -11.56 -11.82
C THR A 202 -8.99 -11.89 -11.60
N LYS A 203 -8.61 -12.61 -10.55
CA LYS A 203 -7.21 -13.01 -10.34
C LYS A 203 -6.68 -14.02 -11.36
N VAL A 204 -7.54 -14.91 -11.84
CA VAL A 204 -7.16 -15.95 -12.80
C VAL A 204 -7.12 -15.39 -14.22
N THR A 205 -8.06 -14.50 -14.57
CA THR A 205 -8.22 -13.96 -15.93
C THR A 205 -7.48 -12.65 -16.15
N SER A 206 -7.28 -11.84 -15.11
CA SER A 206 -6.59 -10.55 -15.23
C SER A 206 -5.09 -10.76 -15.05
N GLY A 207 -4.36 -10.85 -16.16
CA GLY A 207 -2.94 -10.51 -16.15
C GLY A 207 -2.78 -9.06 -15.70
N SER A 208 -1.63 -8.72 -15.11
CA SER A 208 -1.29 -7.31 -14.85
C SER A 208 -1.20 -6.57 -16.17
N SER A 209 -2.27 -5.89 -16.60
CA SER A 209 -2.25 -5.08 -17.82
C SER A 209 -1.55 -3.77 -17.51
N THR A 210 -0.28 -3.67 -17.93
CA THR A 210 0.40 -2.38 -18.04
C THR A 210 -0.10 -1.68 -19.29
N CYS A 211 -0.51 -0.42 -19.18
CA CYS A 211 -0.96 0.37 -20.33
C CYS A 211 -0.06 1.60 -20.49
N PHE A 212 0.45 1.80 -21.71
CA PHE A 212 1.32 2.90 -22.04
C PHE A 212 0.68 3.74 -23.16
N ILE A 213 0.40 5.01 -22.89
CA ILE A 213 -0.14 5.95 -23.89
C ILE A 213 0.95 6.97 -24.19
N VAL A 214 1.50 6.97 -25.40
CA VAL A 214 2.51 7.96 -25.81
C VAL A 214 1.81 9.25 -26.22
N LEU A 215 2.05 10.33 -25.49
CA LEU A 215 1.40 11.62 -25.69
C LEU A 215 1.97 12.38 -26.90
N ASP A 216 3.28 12.28 -27.12
CA ASP A 216 4.02 13.01 -28.16
C ASP A 216 4.27 12.18 -29.43
N ASP A 217 3.36 11.26 -29.74
CA ASP A 217 3.55 10.31 -30.84
C ASP A 217 3.57 10.92 -32.24
N SER A 218 3.03 12.12 -32.39
CA SER A 218 3.08 12.87 -33.65
C SER A 218 4.37 13.68 -33.84
N GLU A 219 5.25 13.72 -32.84
CA GLU A 219 6.41 14.64 -32.82
C GLU A 219 7.72 14.02 -33.32
N GLY A 220 7.78 12.69 -33.32
CA GLY A 220 8.93 11.90 -33.77
C GLY A 220 8.55 10.44 -34.04
N ASP A 221 9.38 9.76 -34.82
CA ASP A 221 9.17 8.38 -35.27
C ASP A 221 10.20 7.40 -34.68
N GLN A 222 11.20 7.91 -33.95
CA GLN A 222 12.31 7.14 -33.39
C GLN A 222 12.52 7.45 -31.91
N VAL A 223 12.86 6.41 -31.14
CA VAL A 223 13.25 6.49 -29.73
C VAL A 223 14.72 6.13 -29.60
N VAL A 224 15.50 7.00 -28.97
CA VAL A 224 16.90 6.76 -28.62
C VAL A 224 17.01 6.31 -27.16
N MET A 225 17.88 5.34 -26.91
CA MET A 225 18.26 4.94 -25.55
C MET A 225 19.35 5.89 -25.06
N ALA A 226 18.97 6.88 -24.24
CA ALA A 226 19.91 7.82 -23.64
C ALA A 226 20.73 7.19 -22.50
N ASP A 227 21.49 8.01 -21.78
CA ASP A 227 22.44 7.58 -20.74
C ASP A 227 21.85 6.56 -19.76
N ARG A 228 22.73 5.67 -19.29
CA ARG A 228 22.39 4.69 -18.27
C ARG A 228 22.50 5.32 -16.88
N GLU A 229 21.41 5.25 -16.13
CA GLU A 229 21.40 5.49 -14.69
C GLU A 229 21.02 4.19 -13.98
N GLU A 230 21.84 3.73 -13.03
CA GLU A 230 21.53 2.58 -12.16
C GLU A 230 21.03 1.34 -12.97
N ASP A 231 21.80 0.96 -14.00
CA ASP A 231 21.56 -0.17 -14.92
C ASP A 231 20.23 -0.13 -15.71
N ALA A 232 19.59 1.04 -15.80
CA ALA A 232 18.42 1.26 -16.65
C ALA A 232 18.73 2.28 -17.76
N TYR A 233 18.09 2.08 -18.92
CA TYR A 233 18.15 3.02 -20.02
C TYR A 233 17.07 4.10 -19.86
N ILE A 234 17.38 5.32 -20.29
CA ILE A 234 16.41 6.41 -20.32
C ILE A 234 15.89 6.56 -21.77
N PRO A 235 14.67 6.10 -22.09
CA PRO A 235 14.15 6.25 -23.44
C PRO A 235 13.83 7.71 -23.74
N ARG A 236 14.16 8.17 -24.95
CA ARG A 236 13.86 9.53 -25.41
C ARG A 236 13.37 9.56 -26.85
N LEU A 237 12.30 10.28 -27.13
CA LEU A 237 11.84 10.52 -28.50
C LEU A 237 12.79 11.48 -29.23
N ILE A 238 13.20 11.11 -30.44
CA ILE A 238 13.92 12.01 -31.34
C ILE A 238 12.90 12.90 -32.05
N VAL A 239 12.75 14.13 -31.55
CA VAL A 239 11.82 15.11 -32.12
C VAL A 239 12.34 15.62 -33.47
N SER A 240 11.47 15.67 -34.47
CA SER A 240 11.82 16.16 -35.81
C SER A 240 12.28 17.63 -35.78
N LYS A 241 13.33 17.99 -36.53
CA LYS A 241 13.94 19.34 -36.56
C LYS A 241 12.95 20.48 -36.86
N LYS A 242 11.84 20.19 -37.56
CA LYS A 242 10.79 21.17 -37.87
C LYS A 242 9.93 21.53 -36.66
N ARG A 243 9.84 20.65 -35.65
CA ARG A 243 8.98 20.81 -34.46
C ARG A 243 9.74 21.14 -33.18
N GLN A 244 11.07 21.21 -33.21
CA GLN A 244 11.91 21.54 -32.03
C GLN A 244 11.59 22.89 -31.38
N ARG A 245 10.90 23.81 -32.08
CA ARG A 245 10.56 25.15 -31.54
C ARG A 245 9.15 25.26 -30.97
N GLU A 246 8.29 24.27 -31.18
CA GLU A 246 6.91 24.28 -30.67
C GLU A 246 6.87 23.45 -29.39
N THR A 247 6.31 24.01 -28.30
CA THR A 247 5.94 23.22 -27.13
C THR A 247 5.11 22.03 -27.60
N GLY A 248 5.54 20.81 -27.30
CA GLY A 248 4.92 19.58 -27.81
C GLY A 248 3.41 19.70 -27.91
N SER A 249 2.89 19.43 -29.10
CA SER A 249 1.48 19.62 -29.52
C SER A 249 0.49 18.99 -28.54
N PHE A 250 0.88 17.91 -27.88
CA PHE A 250 0.05 17.20 -26.91
C PHE A 250 -0.32 18.03 -25.67
N ARG A 251 0.46 19.08 -25.34
CA ARG A 251 0.13 19.95 -24.20
C ARG A 251 -1.00 20.93 -24.50
N ASN A 252 -1.32 21.12 -25.78
CA ASN A 252 -2.35 22.04 -26.23
C ASN A 252 -3.57 21.31 -26.80
N ASN A 253 -3.48 19.97 -26.95
CA ASN A 253 -4.55 19.14 -27.49
C ASN A 253 -5.03 18.18 -26.40
N PRO A 254 -6.36 17.97 -26.26
CA PRO A 254 -6.86 16.91 -25.40
C PRO A 254 -6.41 15.53 -25.91
N LEU A 255 -6.45 14.53 -25.03
CA LEU A 255 -6.29 13.14 -25.44
C LEU A 255 -7.32 12.77 -26.51
N ASP A 256 -6.90 11.94 -27.46
CA ASP A 256 -7.82 11.34 -28.43
C ASP A 256 -8.92 10.53 -27.73
N GLU A 257 -10.09 10.41 -28.35
CA GLU A 257 -11.22 9.70 -27.76
C GLU A 257 -10.91 8.22 -27.51
N LEU A 258 -10.15 7.58 -28.40
CA LEU A 258 -9.74 6.18 -28.25
C LEU A 258 -8.78 6.00 -27.08
N GLN A 259 -7.79 6.90 -26.95
CA GLN A 259 -6.83 6.90 -25.85
C GLN A 259 -7.54 7.14 -24.51
N SER A 260 -8.51 8.07 -24.49
CA SER A 260 -9.32 8.37 -23.30
C SER A 260 -10.17 7.17 -22.89
N ALA A 261 -10.80 6.49 -23.86
CA ALA A 261 -11.59 5.30 -23.61
C ALA A 261 -10.72 4.13 -23.10
N GLN A 262 -9.52 3.96 -23.67
CA GLN A 262 -8.56 2.95 -23.22
C GLN A 262 -8.12 3.22 -21.77
N LEU A 263 -7.72 4.46 -21.45
CA LEU A 263 -7.34 4.86 -20.09
C LEU A 263 -8.48 4.59 -19.09
N ALA A 264 -9.70 5.01 -19.42
CA ALA A 264 -10.87 4.81 -18.58
C ALA A 264 -11.16 3.31 -18.35
N ALA A 265 -11.05 2.48 -19.39
CA ALA A 265 -11.30 1.05 -19.29
C ALA A 265 -10.27 0.33 -18.41
N GLU A 266 -8.99 0.68 -18.51
CA GLU A 266 -7.93 0.09 -17.69
C GLU A 266 -8.08 0.47 -16.21
N ILE A 267 -8.36 1.75 -15.93
CA ILE A 267 -8.61 2.23 -14.57
C ILE A 267 -9.86 1.54 -13.98
N ALA A 268 -10.95 1.46 -14.75
CA ALA A 268 -12.18 0.80 -14.30
C ALA A 268 -11.95 -0.68 -13.97
N ARG A 269 -11.20 -1.40 -14.82
CA ARG A 269 -10.90 -2.82 -14.61
C ARG A 269 -10.11 -3.03 -13.32
N ALA A 270 -9.12 -2.18 -13.06
CA ALA A 270 -8.30 -2.31 -11.87
C ALA A 270 -9.04 -1.91 -10.59
N LEU A 271 -9.87 -0.86 -10.63
CA LEU A 271 -10.77 -0.54 -9.53
C LEU A 271 -11.74 -1.70 -9.22
N ASP A 272 -12.35 -2.29 -10.25
CA ASP A 272 -13.23 -3.45 -10.06
C ASP A 272 -12.47 -4.66 -9.49
N THR A 273 -11.19 -4.82 -9.86
CA THR A 273 -10.32 -5.86 -9.31
C THR A 273 -10.09 -5.70 -7.81
N ILE A 274 -9.82 -4.48 -7.34
CA ILE A 274 -9.55 -4.24 -5.91
C ILE A 274 -10.81 -4.16 -5.06
N ARG A 275 -11.99 -4.01 -5.67
CA ARG A 275 -13.28 -3.88 -4.97
C ARG A 275 -13.55 -4.96 -3.92
N TYR A 276 -13.00 -6.16 -4.12
CA TYR A 276 -13.18 -7.33 -3.24
C TYR A 276 -11.90 -7.68 -2.47
N GLU A 277 -10.88 -6.82 -2.53
CA GLU A 277 -9.61 -6.99 -1.83
C GLU A 277 -9.60 -6.16 -0.56
N ARG A 278 -9.44 -6.84 0.59
CA ARG A 278 -9.16 -6.15 1.83
C ARG A 278 -7.71 -5.67 1.83
N GLY A 279 -7.48 -4.42 2.19
CA GLY A 279 -6.15 -3.81 2.27
C GLY A 279 -6.24 -2.31 2.46
N ALA A 280 -5.11 -1.68 2.77
CA ALA A 280 -4.97 -0.22 2.70
C ALA A 280 -4.50 0.13 1.29
N PHE A 281 -5.33 0.88 0.56
CA PHE A 281 -5.09 1.26 -0.83
C PHE A 281 -4.86 2.78 -0.93
N GLY A 282 -3.91 3.17 -1.75
CA GLY A 282 -3.67 4.57 -2.14
C GLY A 282 -3.73 4.71 -3.65
N LEU A 283 -4.58 5.62 -4.14
CA LEU A 283 -4.62 6.04 -5.54
C LEU A 283 -3.95 7.40 -5.64
N PHE A 284 -2.99 7.54 -6.56
CA PHE A 284 -2.30 8.80 -6.83
C PHE A 284 -1.76 8.78 -8.26
N ILE A 285 -1.43 9.96 -8.78
CA ILE A 285 -0.84 10.10 -10.11
C ILE A 285 0.48 10.83 -9.97
N HIS A 286 1.62 10.20 -10.23
CA HIS A 286 2.91 10.88 -10.13
C HIS A 286 3.54 11.15 -11.47
N LEU A 287 4.21 12.30 -11.58
CA LEU A 287 5.09 12.62 -12.70
C LEU A 287 6.51 12.21 -12.37
N GLY A 288 7.11 11.44 -13.27
CA GLY A 288 8.38 10.78 -13.00
C GLY A 288 9.29 10.64 -14.19
N GLY A 289 10.59 10.41 -13.94
CA GLY A 289 11.54 10.02 -14.97
C GLY A 289 11.31 8.59 -15.45
N LEU A 290 11.43 8.37 -16.77
CA LEU A 290 11.28 7.04 -17.37
C LEU A 290 12.57 6.23 -17.26
N ARG A 291 12.42 4.96 -16.90
CA ARG A 291 13.51 3.99 -16.87
C ARG A 291 13.08 2.68 -17.52
N LEU A 292 13.89 2.21 -18.47
CA LEU A 292 13.67 0.99 -19.20
C LEU A 292 14.69 -0.07 -18.79
N ARG A 293 14.19 -1.23 -18.35
CA ARG A 293 14.97 -2.43 -18.05
C ARG A 293 14.56 -3.58 -18.98
N GLY A 294 15.36 -4.65 -18.99
CA GLY A 294 15.09 -5.86 -19.78
C GLY A 294 15.59 -5.80 -21.24
N LEU A 295 16.42 -4.80 -21.56
CA LEU A 295 17.13 -4.75 -22.84
C LEU A 295 18.31 -5.72 -22.86
N SER A 296 18.69 -6.17 -24.06
CA SER A 296 19.85 -7.05 -24.27
C SER A 296 21.12 -6.39 -23.73
N SER A 297 22.08 -7.21 -23.27
CA SER A 297 23.43 -6.73 -22.92
C SER A 297 24.16 -6.09 -24.10
N GLU A 298 23.71 -6.36 -25.33
CA GLU A 298 24.26 -5.80 -26.57
C GLU A 298 23.74 -4.39 -26.88
N THR A 299 22.60 -3.99 -26.32
CA THR A 299 22.07 -2.63 -26.50
C THR A 299 23.07 -1.63 -25.91
N LYS A 300 23.35 -0.53 -26.61
CA LYS A 300 24.26 0.54 -26.20
C LYS A 300 23.52 1.87 -26.06
N THR A 301 24.08 2.77 -25.26
CA THR A 301 23.66 4.18 -25.25
C THR A 301 23.79 4.75 -26.66
N GLY A 302 22.75 5.43 -27.12
CA GLY A 302 22.64 5.98 -28.48
C GLY A 302 21.93 5.06 -29.47
N ASP A 303 21.63 3.81 -29.11
CA ASP A 303 20.84 2.93 -29.97
C ASP A 303 19.44 3.51 -30.20
N THR A 304 19.00 3.46 -31.45
CA THR A 304 17.70 3.97 -31.88
C THR A 304 16.79 2.85 -32.34
N SER A 305 15.53 2.89 -31.94
CA SER A 305 14.47 2.03 -32.47
C SER A 305 13.31 2.88 -32.99
N SER A 306 12.49 2.35 -33.90
CA SER A 306 11.26 3.02 -34.28
C SER A 306 10.28 3.07 -33.10
N LEU A 307 9.42 4.09 -33.06
CA LEU A 307 8.41 4.25 -32.02
C LEU A 307 7.47 3.03 -31.94
N SER A 308 7.12 2.43 -33.09
CA SER A 308 6.29 1.22 -33.14
C SER A 308 7.00 0.00 -32.54
N THR A 309 8.28 -0.20 -32.83
CA THR A 309 9.08 -1.28 -32.22
C THR A 309 9.24 -1.05 -30.72
N PHE A 310 9.43 0.20 -30.28
CA PHE A 310 9.48 0.54 -28.88
C PHE A 310 8.16 0.25 -28.14
N ARG A 311 7.01 0.66 -28.70
CA ARG A 311 5.68 0.37 -28.13
C ARG A 311 5.46 -1.13 -27.96
N ASN A 312 5.70 -1.92 -29.02
CA ASN A 312 5.59 -3.36 -28.96
C ASN A 312 6.54 -3.99 -27.93
N PHE A 313 7.72 -3.41 -27.74
CA PHE A 313 8.66 -3.88 -26.71
C PHE A 313 8.11 -3.65 -25.31
N ILE A 314 7.67 -2.43 -24.98
CA ILE A 314 7.19 -2.09 -23.62
C ILE A 314 5.84 -2.73 -23.28
N GLU A 315 4.99 -3.00 -24.26
CA GLU A 315 3.73 -3.75 -24.07
C GLU A 315 3.95 -5.26 -23.91
N GLY A 316 5.05 -5.78 -24.46
CA GLY A 316 5.37 -7.21 -24.45
C GLY A 316 6.30 -7.63 -23.30
N ARG A 317 7.59 -7.30 -23.41
CA ARG A 317 8.66 -7.83 -22.53
C ARG A 317 9.43 -6.74 -21.79
N GLY A 318 9.36 -5.50 -22.25
CA GLY A 318 10.08 -4.36 -21.70
C GLY A 318 9.53 -3.99 -20.33
N LEU A 319 10.43 -3.77 -19.38
CA LEU A 319 10.07 -3.28 -18.05
C LEU A 319 10.30 -1.77 -18.02
N LEU A 320 9.35 -1.03 -18.60
CA LEU A 320 9.31 0.42 -18.48
C LEU A 320 8.71 0.80 -17.12
N GLN A 321 9.41 1.63 -16.37
CA GLN A 321 9.00 2.11 -15.05
C GLN A 321 9.10 3.63 -14.99
N THR A 322 8.12 4.25 -14.34
CA THR A 322 8.10 5.68 -14.06
C THR A 322 8.53 5.92 -12.62
N GLN A 323 9.70 6.51 -12.42
CA GLN A 323 10.22 6.76 -11.08
C GLN A 323 9.55 7.96 -10.42
N LYS A 324 9.28 7.92 -9.11
CA LYS A 324 8.74 9.10 -8.39
C LYS A 324 9.70 10.29 -8.35
N ARG A 325 10.97 10.08 -8.72
CA ARG A 325 11.99 11.13 -8.85
C ARG A 325 11.82 11.87 -10.19
N LEU A 326 11.61 13.16 -10.09
CA LEU A 326 11.42 14.08 -11.23
C LEU A 326 12.62 15.01 -11.42
N ALA A 327 13.19 15.54 -10.33
CA ALA A 327 14.22 16.56 -10.41
C ALA A 327 15.28 16.45 -9.31
N THR A 328 16.48 16.97 -9.59
CA THR A 328 17.54 17.19 -8.59
C THR A 328 17.13 18.29 -7.60
N PHE A 329 17.91 18.49 -6.53
CA PHE A 329 17.62 19.49 -5.51
C PHE A 329 17.40 20.91 -6.09
N ASP A 330 18.35 21.42 -6.88
CA ASP A 330 18.30 22.79 -7.40
C ASP A 330 17.12 22.97 -8.38
N LYS A 331 16.98 22.04 -9.32
CA LYS A 331 15.86 22.03 -10.27
C LYS A 331 14.50 21.92 -9.57
N GLY A 332 14.43 21.11 -8.52
CA GLY A 332 13.21 20.95 -7.74
C GLY A 332 12.84 22.16 -6.89
N LYS A 333 13.84 22.93 -6.41
CA LYS A 333 13.58 24.23 -5.79
C LYS A 333 12.98 25.22 -6.78
N HIS A 334 13.52 25.27 -8.01
CA HIS A 334 12.92 26.07 -9.08
C HIS A 334 11.52 25.60 -9.46
N LEU A 335 11.27 24.28 -9.48
CA LEU A 335 9.93 23.72 -9.68
C LEU A 335 8.95 24.21 -8.61
N LEU A 336 9.32 24.14 -7.34
CA LEU A 336 8.49 24.66 -6.26
C LEU A 336 8.21 26.16 -6.42
N GLU A 337 9.23 26.97 -6.75
CA GLU A 337 9.06 28.41 -6.99
C GLU A 337 8.10 28.71 -8.14
N HIS A 338 8.11 27.91 -9.21
CA HIS A 338 7.17 28.06 -10.32
C HIS A 338 5.74 27.67 -9.92
N LEU A 339 5.57 26.56 -9.18
CA LEU A 339 4.26 26.16 -8.65
C LEU A 339 3.69 27.25 -7.74
N MET A 340 4.50 27.80 -6.83
CA MET A 340 4.12 28.89 -5.93
C MET A 340 3.80 30.23 -6.64
N ARG A 341 4.08 30.36 -7.94
CA ARG A 341 3.75 31.54 -8.77
C ARG A 341 2.64 31.26 -9.79
N SER A 342 2.13 30.03 -9.83
CA SER A 342 1.18 29.59 -10.85
C SER A 342 -0.27 29.84 -10.41
N ASP A 343 -0.58 31.06 -9.95
CA ASP A 343 -1.92 31.45 -9.47
C ASP A 343 -3.00 31.30 -10.55
N ALA A 344 -2.62 31.21 -11.83
CA ALA A 344 -3.57 30.96 -12.91
C ALA A 344 -4.17 29.55 -12.86
N LEU A 345 -3.42 28.56 -12.35
CA LEU A 345 -3.83 27.15 -12.28
C LEU A 345 -4.05 26.65 -10.86
N LEU A 346 -3.26 27.17 -9.91
CA LEU A 346 -3.20 26.66 -8.55
C LEU A 346 -3.83 27.61 -7.55
N GLU A 347 -4.31 27.05 -6.45
CA GLU A 347 -4.85 27.78 -5.31
C GLU A 347 -4.30 27.25 -3.98
N PRO A 348 -4.21 28.10 -2.94
CA PRO A 348 -3.79 27.66 -1.63
C PRO A 348 -4.80 26.66 -1.06
N VAL A 349 -4.29 25.55 -0.54
CA VAL A 349 -5.10 24.55 0.16
C VAL A 349 -4.52 24.27 1.52
N LYS A 350 -5.36 23.69 2.36
CA LYS A 350 -4.96 23.24 3.67
C LYS A 350 -3.82 22.20 3.57
N PRO A 351 -2.75 22.35 4.37
CA PRO A 351 -1.66 21.38 4.42
C PRO A 351 -2.14 20.04 5.01
N GLY A 352 -1.85 18.94 4.31
CA GLY A 352 -2.19 17.57 4.75
C GLY A 352 -3.67 17.22 4.59
N ASP A 353 -4.07 16.06 5.14
CA ASP A 353 -5.45 15.56 5.09
C ASP A 353 -6.22 15.84 6.40
N SER A 354 -5.69 16.71 7.27
CA SER A 354 -6.26 16.96 8.59
C SER A 354 -7.54 17.79 8.48
N VAL A 355 -8.51 17.50 9.36
CA VAL A 355 -9.71 18.33 9.54
C VAL A 355 -9.36 19.68 10.20
N PHE A 356 -8.20 19.80 10.85
CA PHE A 356 -7.73 20.99 11.59
C PHE A 356 -6.53 21.67 10.89
N GLY A 357 -6.46 23.00 10.95
CA GLY A 357 -5.46 23.83 10.25
C GLY A 357 -6.06 24.89 9.32
N ILE A 358 -5.25 25.92 9.05
CA ILE A 358 -5.63 27.15 8.35
C ILE A 358 -5.21 27.07 6.87
N VAL A 359 -6.10 27.49 5.96
CA VAL A 359 -5.75 27.65 4.54
C VAL A 359 -4.87 28.90 4.40
N PRO A 360 -3.67 28.79 3.80
CA PRO A 360 -2.77 29.93 3.66
C PRO A 360 -3.39 31.01 2.76
N HIS A 361 -3.00 32.28 2.96
CA HIS A 361 -3.58 33.39 2.19
C HIS A 361 -3.10 33.44 0.73
N SER A 362 -1.96 32.83 0.45
CA SER A 362 -1.33 32.82 -0.86
C SER A 362 -0.58 31.51 -1.11
N LEU A 363 -0.26 31.20 -2.38
CA LEU A 363 0.55 30.03 -2.73
C LEU A 363 1.96 30.09 -2.14
N GLN A 364 2.53 31.29 -1.96
CA GLN A 364 3.88 31.47 -1.44
C GLN A 364 3.96 31.21 0.07
N GLU A 365 2.84 31.36 0.78
CA GLU A 365 2.72 31.09 2.21
C GLU A 365 2.41 29.62 2.54
N THR A 366 2.25 28.76 1.53
CA THR A 366 1.93 27.35 1.71
C THR A 366 2.96 26.62 2.59
N PRO A 367 2.60 26.20 3.82
CA PRO A 367 3.53 25.48 4.67
C PRO A 367 3.67 24.02 4.22
N PRO A 368 4.82 23.38 4.43
CA PRO A 368 4.97 21.96 4.14
C PRO A 368 4.29 21.10 5.21
N THR A 369 3.98 19.86 4.84
CA THR A 369 3.82 18.75 5.78
C THR A 369 5.03 17.83 5.72
N PHE A 370 5.21 17.02 6.77
CA PHE A 370 6.35 16.12 6.87
C PHE A 370 5.88 14.67 7.03
N ARG A 371 6.51 13.76 6.29
CA ARG A 371 6.26 12.32 6.42
C ARG A 371 7.58 11.56 6.51
N ALA A 372 7.70 10.67 7.48
CA ALA A 372 8.82 9.75 7.61
C ALA A 372 8.31 8.32 7.45
N SER A 373 8.86 7.60 6.48
CA SER A 373 8.57 6.19 6.22
C SER A 373 9.79 5.34 6.57
N PHE A 374 9.64 4.34 7.43
CA PHE A 374 10.70 3.42 7.81
C PHE A 374 10.28 1.99 7.48
N VAL A 375 11.16 1.23 6.83
CA VAL A 375 11.01 -0.23 6.72
C VAL A 375 11.90 -0.87 7.77
N LEU A 376 11.24 -1.58 8.69
CA LEU A 376 11.87 -2.30 9.78
C LEU A 376 11.80 -3.80 9.52
N GLU A 377 12.83 -4.52 9.94
CA GLU A 377 12.78 -5.97 10.04
C GLU A 377 11.80 -6.39 11.15
N ASP A 378 10.84 -7.25 10.83
CA ASP A 378 9.84 -7.75 11.79
C ASP A 378 10.52 -8.62 12.87
N PRO A 379 10.54 -8.18 14.14
CA PRO A 379 11.20 -8.92 15.21
C PRO A 379 10.54 -10.29 15.47
N ASP A 380 9.24 -10.44 15.20
CA ASP A 380 8.50 -11.66 15.51
C ASP A 380 8.80 -12.80 14.53
N ARG A 381 9.32 -12.46 13.35
CA ARG A 381 9.59 -13.41 12.27
C ARG A 381 11.07 -13.62 11.99
N ARG A 382 11.95 -13.15 12.88
CA ARG A 382 13.36 -13.55 12.85
C ARG A 382 13.44 -15.06 12.97
N VAL A 383 13.94 -15.72 11.92
CA VAL A 383 14.38 -17.11 12.03
C VAL A 383 15.38 -17.12 13.19
N PRO A 384 15.18 -17.92 14.24
CA PRO A 384 16.15 -17.98 15.32
C PRO A 384 17.49 -18.28 14.67
N GLU A 385 18.48 -17.40 14.86
CA GLU A 385 19.86 -17.78 14.64
C GLU A 385 20.09 -18.96 15.58
N THR A 386 19.95 -20.16 15.03
CA THR A 386 20.42 -21.36 15.69
C THR A 386 21.92 -21.16 15.77
N PHE A 387 22.39 -20.62 16.90
CA PHE A 387 23.75 -20.75 17.37
C PHE A 387 23.98 -22.24 17.63
N VAL A 388 24.09 -23.00 16.55
CA VAL A 388 24.67 -24.32 16.61
C VAL A 388 26.15 -24.06 16.77
N LEU A 389 26.64 -24.15 18.01
CA LEU A 389 28.04 -24.43 18.31
C LEU A 389 28.39 -25.81 17.72
N ARG A 390 28.39 -25.94 16.40
CA ARG A 390 28.95 -27.09 15.69
C ARG A 390 30.32 -26.68 15.20
N LYS A 391 31.34 -27.31 15.75
CA LYS A 391 32.76 -27.12 15.45
C LYS A 391 33.15 -27.37 13.98
N ASN A 392 32.23 -27.77 13.09
CA ASN A 392 32.44 -27.92 11.66
C ASN A 392 31.12 -27.65 10.91
N PRO A 393 30.97 -26.55 10.15
CA PRO A 393 29.81 -26.36 9.28
C PRO A 393 30.02 -27.13 7.96
N PRO A 394 29.15 -28.08 7.59
CA PRO A 394 29.08 -28.51 6.19
C PRO A 394 28.64 -27.30 5.36
N GLN A 395 29.35 -27.04 4.26
CA GLN A 395 28.95 -26.10 3.20
C GLN A 395 27.60 -26.55 2.61
N THR A 396 26.52 -26.22 3.30
CA THR A 396 25.16 -26.38 2.80
C THR A 396 24.58 -24.98 2.75
N GLN A 397 24.10 -24.64 1.55
CA GLN A 397 23.62 -23.33 1.12
C GLN A 397 22.93 -22.58 2.26
N LYS A 398 23.44 -21.38 2.57
CA LYS A 398 22.69 -20.38 3.36
C LYS A 398 21.34 -20.19 2.68
N ARG A 399 20.31 -20.88 3.16
CA ARG A 399 18.93 -20.43 2.95
C ARG A 399 18.83 -19.11 3.70
N THR A 400 19.03 -18.01 3.00
CA THR A 400 18.70 -16.67 3.48
C THR A 400 17.21 -16.69 3.75
N GLY A 401 16.83 -16.95 5.01
CA GLY A 401 15.45 -16.79 5.45
C GLY A 401 15.05 -15.37 5.10
N GLN A 402 14.13 -15.22 4.15
CA GLN A 402 13.74 -13.91 3.68
C GLN A 402 13.05 -13.17 4.83
N ALA A 403 13.62 -12.04 5.22
CA ALA A 403 13.13 -11.24 6.31
C ALA A 403 11.76 -10.67 5.98
N HIS A 404 10.84 -10.74 6.94
CA HIS A 404 9.58 -10.03 6.86
C HIS A 404 9.79 -8.57 7.27
N HIS A 405 9.09 -7.68 6.60
CA HIS A 405 9.26 -6.24 6.78
C HIS A 405 7.95 -5.59 7.22
N ILE A 406 8.09 -4.61 8.12
CA ILE A 406 6.99 -3.75 8.58
C ILE A 406 7.34 -2.32 8.18
N VAL A 407 6.42 -1.65 7.49
CA VAL A 407 6.49 -0.22 7.19
C VAL A 407 5.88 0.53 8.37
N VAL A 408 6.60 1.53 8.86
CA VAL A 408 6.15 2.50 9.86
C VAL A 408 6.07 3.86 9.18
N GLN A 409 4.89 4.47 9.14
CA GLN A 409 4.71 5.83 8.64
C GLN A 409 4.35 6.78 9.78
N VAL A 410 5.11 7.87 9.88
CA VAL A 410 4.91 8.94 10.85
C VAL A 410 4.70 10.24 10.10
N HIS A 411 3.66 10.98 10.45
CA HIS A 411 3.28 12.22 9.78
C HIS A 411 3.29 13.37 10.77
N TRP A 412 3.67 14.56 10.31
CA TRP A 412 3.51 15.80 11.02
C TRP A 412 2.79 16.82 10.14
N THR A 413 1.81 17.49 10.73
CA THR A 413 1.02 18.54 10.09
C THR A 413 1.12 19.81 10.91
N PRO A 414 1.13 20.99 10.26
CA PRO A 414 1.06 22.25 11.00
C PRO A 414 -0.29 22.35 11.73
N ASP A 415 -0.26 22.83 12.97
CA ASP A 415 -1.42 23.17 13.77
C ASP A 415 -1.86 24.63 13.51
N GLU A 416 -2.84 25.11 14.28
CA GLU A 416 -3.39 26.46 14.15
C GLU A 416 -2.39 27.56 14.56
N ASP A 417 -1.40 27.23 15.38
CA ASP A 417 -0.35 28.13 15.86
C ASP A 417 0.91 28.07 14.96
N GLY A 418 0.90 27.26 13.91
CA GLY A 418 2.04 27.04 13.01
C GLY A 418 3.12 26.10 13.57
N HIS A 419 2.88 25.44 14.70
CA HIS A 419 3.75 24.36 15.19
C HIS A 419 3.39 23.04 14.49
N PHE A 420 4.28 22.06 14.54
CA PHE A 420 4.05 20.76 13.91
C PHE A 420 3.59 19.73 14.93
N GLU A 421 2.36 19.26 14.78
CA GLU A 421 1.81 18.16 15.56
C GLU A 421 2.11 16.81 14.90
N LYS A 422 2.51 15.82 15.70
CA LYS A 422 2.75 14.45 15.25
C LYS A 422 1.44 13.66 15.23
N LEU A 423 1.03 13.19 14.06
CA LEU A 423 -0.14 12.33 13.90
C LEU A 423 0.14 10.89 14.38
N PRO A 424 -0.91 10.12 14.71
CA PRO A 424 -0.78 8.70 15.04
C PRO A 424 -0.02 7.93 13.93
N PRO A 425 0.95 7.06 14.30
CA PRO A 425 1.71 6.30 13.32
C PRO A 425 0.85 5.21 12.68
N HIS A 426 1.12 4.93 11.41
CA HIS A 426 0.50 3.85 10.66
C HIS A 426 1.50 2.70 10.44
N PHE A 427 0.99 1.47 10.47
CA PHE A 427 1.80 0.26 10.37
C PHE A 427 1.28 -0.63 9.25
N TYR A 428 2.18 -1.09 8.40
CA TYR A 428 1.84 -1.97 7.29
C TYR A 428 2.79 -3.16 7.21
N ARG A 429 2.27 -4.31 6.79
CA ARG A 429 3.07 -5.49 6.48
C ARG A 429 3.34 -5.54 4.99
N LEU A 430 4.60 -5.85 4.64
CA LEU A 430 5.00 -6.10 3.27
C LEU A 430 5.04 -7.60 2.96
N GLY A 431 4.84 -7.92 1.68
CA GLY A 431 5.11 -9.25 1.14
C GLY A 431 6.60 -9.60 1.28
N ILE A 432 6.92 -10.89 1.30
CA ILE A 432 8.30 -11.35 1.43
C ILE A 432 9.10 -10.91 0.20
N GLY A 433 10.15 -10.10 0.41
CA GLY A 433 10.99 -9.57 -0.68
C GLY A 433 10.23 -8.63 -1.65
N GLN A 434 9.09 -8.09 -1.23
CA GLN A 434 8.22 -7.27 -2.08
C GLN A 434 7.93 -5.93 -1.42
N GLY A 435 7.91 -4.87 -2.23
CA GLY A 435 7.33 -3.59 -1.86
C GLY A 435 5.80 -3.61 -1.84
N PRO A 436 5.16 -2.44 -1.83
CA PRO A 436 3.73 -2.31 -2.02
C PRO A 436 3.27 -3.04 -3.28
N LYS A 437 2.09 -3.65 -3.23
CA LYS A 437 1.51 -4.31 -4.39
C LYS A 437 0.95 -3.23 -5.33
N GLN A 438 1.47 -3.14 -6.55
CA GLN A 438 0.90 -2.30 -7.58
C GLN A 438 -0.33 -2.99 -8.21
N ASN A 439 -1.46 -2.31 -8.22
CA ASN A 439 -2.74 -2.80 -8.75
C ASN A 439 -3.18 -2.04 -10.01
N ILE A 440 -2.62 -0.85 -10.26
CA ILE A 440 -2.72 -0.09 -11.52
C ILE A 440 -1.30 0.30 -11.90
N ASN A 441 -0.99 0.18 -13.19
CA ASN A 441 0.20 0.76 -13.80
C ASN A 441 -0.17 1.23 -15.21
N VAL A 442 -0.79 2.40 -15.29
CA VAL A 442 -1.10 3.08 -16.55
C VAL A 442 -0.24 4.33 -16.64
N THR A 443 0.59 4.45 -17.66
CA THR A 443 1.49 5.60 -17.82
C THR A 443 1.18 6.37 -19.10
N LEU A 444 0.99 7.69 -18.97
CA LEU A 444 1.00 8.63 -20.08
C LEU A 444 2.45 9.12 -20.29
N LEU A 445 3.04 8.81 -21.44
CA LEU A 445 4.46 9.00 -21.72
C LEU A 445 4.71 10.32 -22.45
N GLU A 446 5.58 11.16 -21.88
CA GLU A 446 6.21 12.32 -22.51
C GLU A 446 7.62 11.91 -22.95
N LEU A 447 7.72 11.13 -24.03
CA LEU A 447 8.98 10.48 -24.42
C LEU A 447 10.06 11.48 -24.82
N SER A 448 9.71 12.60 -25.43
CA SER A 448 10.61 13.70 -25.79
C SER A 448 11.37 14.26 -24.58
N GLU A 449 10.74 14.23 -23.40
CA GLU A 449 11.30 14.73 -22.14
C GLU A 449 11.73 13.58 -21.21
N SER A 450 11.58 12.32 -21.66
CA SER A 450 11.89 11.12 -20.88
C SER A 450 11.15 11.07 -19.54
N ARG A 451 9.88 11.48 -19.53
CA ARG A 451 9.01 11.49 -18.34
C ARG A 451 7.68 10.81 -18.61
N GLY A 452 6.93 10.50 -17.55
CA GLY A 452 5.56 10.04 -17.68
C GLY A 452 4.71 10.35 -16.46
N TRP A 453 3.42 10.57 -16.69
CA TRP A 453 2.40 10.58 -15.64
C TRP A 453 1.91 9.15 -15.43
N CYS A 454 2.18 8.59 -14.25
CA CYS A 454 1.80 7.23 -13.91
C CYS A 454 0.62 7.25 -12.95
N PHE A 455 -0.49 6.62 -13.35
CA PHE A 455 -1.63 6.33 -12.49
C PHE A 455 -1.27 5.10 -11.66
N ASP A 456 -1.10 5.31 -10.36
CA ASP A 456 -0.66 4.28 -9.43
C ASP A 456 -1.75 3.99 -8.41
N LEU A 457 -2.06 2.71 -8.26
CA LEU A 457 -2.92 2.18 -7.20
C LEU A 457 -2.13 1.16 -6.40
N GLU A 458 -1.53 1.59 -5.31
CA GLU A 458 -0.72 0.75 -4.45
C GLU A 458 -1.55 0.17 -3.30
N SER A 459 -1.20 -1.02 -2.84
CA SER A 459 -1.78 -1.59 -1.63
C SER A 459 -0.78 -2.22 -0.69
N MET A 460 -1.10 -2.14 0.60
CA MET A 460 -0.37 -2.76 1.69
C MET A 460 -1.33 -3.38 2.71
N ASP A 461 -0.81 -4.31 3.51
CA ASP A 461 -1.58 -4.95 4.58
C ASP A 461 -1.49 -4.12 5.87
N ALA A 462 -2.52 -3.34 6.17
CA ALA A 462 -2.57 -2.56 7.41
C ALA A 462 -2.53 -3.45 8.67
N ILE A 463 -1.71 -3.06 9.65
CA ILE A 463 -1.57 -3.74 10.94
C ILE A 463 -2.14 -2.83 12.03
N PRO A 464 -3.25 -3.21 12.69
CA PRO A 464 -3.73 -2.49 13.86
C PRO A 464 -2.69 -2.45 14.99
N ASN A 465 -2.55 -1.32 15.68
CA ASN A 465 -1.52 -1.09 16.72
C ASN A 465 -1.44 -2.22 17.76
N LYS A 466 -2.58 -2.80 18.15
CA LYS A 466 -2.65 -3.92 19.12
C LYS A 466 -1.90 -5.18 18.68
N PHE A 467 -1.69 -5.36 17.38
CA PHE A 467 -0.97 -6.50 16.81
C PHE A 467 0.49 -6.18 16.44
N VAL A 468 0.92 -4.93 16.63
CA VAL A 468 2.29 -4.50 16.37
C VAL A 468 3.16 -4.81 17.58
N ASN A 469 4.36 -5.34 17.34
CA ASN A 469 5.33 -5.60 18.41
C ASN A 469 5.66 -4.28 19.15
N PRO A 470 5.68 -4.26 20.50
CA PRO A 470 5.97 -3.05 21.28
C PRO A 470 7.29 -2.35 20.95
N ALA A 471 8.30 -3.07 20.48
CA ALA A 471 9.55 -2.47 20.03
C ALA A 471 9.36 -1.54 18.82
N ILE A 472 8.50 -1.95 17.88
CA ILE A 472 8.14 -1.15 16.71
C ILE A 472 7.26 0.05 17.12
N LEU A 473 6.30 -0.16 18.03
CA LEU A 473 5.48 0.93 18.58
C LEU A 473 6.35 2.00 19.25
N GLY A 474 7.24 1.58 20.16
CA GLY A 474 8.13 2.51 20.85
C GLY A 474 9.15 3.18 19.93
N PHE A 475 9.59 2.50 18.84
CA PHE A 475 10.36 3.15 17.79
C PHE A 475 9.55 4.27 17.12
N ALA A 476 8.33 3.96 16.67
CA ALA A 476 7.45 4.91 15.99
C ALA A 476 7.16 6.13 16.89
N GLU A 477 6.85 5.92 18.17
CA GLU A 477 6.68 6.98 19.17
C GLU A 477 7.94 7.82 19.37
N GLY A 478 9.12 7.18 19.35
CA GLY A 478 10.42 7.82 19.52
C GLY A 478 10.90 8.65 18.33
N VAL A 479 10.28 8.52 17.16
CA VAL A 479 10.60 9.38 16.00
C VAL A 479 10.16 10.81 16.30
N LYS A 480 11.08 11.77 16.19
CA LYS A 480 10.83 13.19 16.45
C LYS A 480 11.20 14.04 15.25
N LEU A 481 10.42 15.09 15.04
CA LEU A 481 10.76 16.18 14.12
C LEU A 481 11.87 17.03 14.75
N ASP A 482 12.88 17.41 13.97
CA ASP A 482 13.89 18.39 14.33
C ASP A 482 13.43 19.78 13.85
N PRO A 483 12.99 20.66 14.77
CA PRO A 483 12.46 21.98 14.41
C PRO A 483 13.44 22.83 13.60
N LYS A 484 14.75 22.64 13.80
CA LYS A 484 15.79 23.40 13.09
C LYS A 484 15.90 23.03 11.61
N CYS A 485 15.34 21.90 11.22
CA CYS A 485 15.38 21.38 9.85
C CYS A 485 14.03 21.54 9.13
N CYS A 486 13.07 22.23 9.74
CA CYS A 486 11.74 22.50 9.18
C CYS A 486 11.70 23.71 8.25
N GLU A 487 12.75 24.54 8.22
CA GLU A 487 12.83 25.69 7.32
C GLU A 487 12.76 25.25 5.84
N PRO A 488 12.04 25.98 4.96
CA PRO A 488 11.90 25.63 3.54
C PRO A 488 13.22 25.45 2.80
N THR A 489 14.24 26.22 3.19
CA THR A 489 15.59 26.23 2.60
C THR A 489 16.50 25.13 3.13
N SER A 490 16.09 24.41 4.19
CA SER A 490 16.92 23.37 4.80
C SER A 490 17.08 22.18 3.85
N THR A 491 18.33 21.81 3.59
CA THR A 491 18.73 20.59 2.86
C THR A 491 18.89 19.37 3.77
N LYS A 492 18.79 19.58 5.09
CA LYS A 492 19.05 18.53 6.09
C LYS A 492 17.82 17.67 6.31
N PRO A 493 17.99 16.35 6.55
CA PRO A 493 16.95 15.47 7.05
C PRO A 493 16.24 16.06 8.28
N PHE A 494 14.90 16.07 8.28
CA PHE A 494 14.10 16.71 9.33
C PHE A 494 13.68 15.79 10.48
N ALA A 495 13.80 14.46 10.32
CA ALA A 495 13.37 13.52 11.34
C ALA A 495 14.57 12.85 12.00
N THR A 496 14.51 12.72 13.32
CA THR A 496 15.47 11.95 14.12
C THR A 496 14.77 10.75 14.71
N CYS A 497 15.45 9.61 14.71
CA CYS A 497 15.00 8.40 15.36
C CYS A 497 16.15 7.82 16.18
N ARG A 498 15.83 7.16 17.29
CA ARG A 498 16.81 6.42 18.07
C ARG A 498 16.64 4.94 17.75
N PRO A 499 17.53 4.33 16.96
CA PRO A 499 17.44 2.91 16.68
C PRO A 499 17.57 2.13 17.99
N SER A 500 16.66 1.19 18.23
CA SER A 500 16.79 0.22 19.31
C SER A 500 17.50 -1.04 18.79
N PRO A 501 18.14 -1.83 19.66
CA PRO A 501 18.76 -3.10 19.26
C PRO A 501 17.76 -4.07 18.58
N SER A 502 16.47 -3.95 18.91
CA SER A 502 15.42 -4.82 18.37
C SER A 502 14.86 -4.33 17.04
N THR A 503 14.88 -3.02 16.78
CA THR A 503 14.37 -2.42 15.54
C THR A 503 15.50 -2.12 14.57
N LYS A 504 15.75 -3.03 13.63
CA LYS A 504 16.70 -2.82 12.54
C LYS A 504 16.01 -2.10 11.39
N ILE A 505 16.44 -0.87 11.11
CA ILE A 505 15.99 -0.11 9.96
C ILE A 505 16.68 -0.67 8.71
N VAL A 506 15.91 -1.23 7.80
CA VAL A 506 16.39 -1.71 6.49
C VAL A 506 16.44 -0.54 5.51
N PHE A 507 15.43 0.33 5.58
CA PHE A 507 15.31 1.50 4.72
C PHE A 507 14.54 2.61 5.44
N SER A 508 14.83 3.86 5.07
CA SER A 508 14.07 5.03 5.53
C SER A 508 13.94 6.06 4.41
N ARG A 509 12.78 6.71 4.33
CA ARG A 509 12.57 7.89 3.47
C ARG A 509 11.92 9.01 4.25
N LEU A 510 12.38 10.22 4.03
CA LEU A 510 11.78 11.43 4.60
C LEU A 510 11.22 12.27 3.46
N ASP A 511 9.97 12.70 3.58
CA ASP A 511 9.25 13.47 2.59
C ASP A 511 8.84 14.82 3.20
N ARG A 512 9.25 15.93 2.58
CA ARG A 512 8.72 17.27 2.84
C ARG A 512 7.78 17.61 1.69
N ILE A 513 6.50 17.81 1.98
CA ILE A 513 5.43 17.85 0.99
C ILE A 513 4.77 19.22 1.00
N TYR A 514 4.79 19.92 -0.13
CA TYR A 514 4.05 21.17 -0.36
C TYR A 514 2.82 20.88 -1.21
N ALA A 515 1.66 21.34 -0.75
CA ALA A 515 0.37 20.98 -1.33
C ALA A 515 -0.36 22.21 -1.90
N PHE A 516 -0.88 22.07 -3.11
CA PHE A 516 -1.63 23.12 -3.79
C PHE A 516 -2.91 22.53 -4.39
N GLY A 517 -4.01 23.25 -4.33
CA GLY A 517 -5.24 22.90 -5.03
C GLY A 517 -5.11 23.23 -6.51
N ILE A 518 -5.75 22.44 -7.37
CA ILE A 518 -5.93 22.78 -8.78
C ILE A 518 -7.26 23.52 -8.89
N LYS A 519 -7.22 24.77 -9.37
CA LYS A 519 -8.40 25.64 -9.47
C LYS A 519 -9.56 24.97 -10.19
N ASP A 520 -10.76 25.31 -9.71
CA ASP A 520 -12.05 24.81 -10.21
C ASP A 520 -12.21 23.29 -10.07
N THR A 521 -11.39 22.64 -9.23
CA THR A 521 -11.46 21.21 -8.96
C THR A 521 -11.13 20.90 -7.49
N SER A 522 -11.34 19.67 -7.06
CA SER A 522 -10.89 19.12 -5.77
C SER A 522 -9.61 18.28 -5.90
N TYR A 523 -8.90 18.40 -7.04
CA TYR A 523 -7.59 17.80 -7.21
C TYR A 523 -6.52 18.62 -6.49
N ARG A 524 -5.51 17.93 -5.97
CA ARG A 524 -4.38 18.52 -5.27
C ARG A 524 -3.09 18.06 -5.92
N VAL A 525 -2.19 19.01 -6.17
CA VAL A 525 -0.82 18.73 -6.60
C VAL A 525 0.13 18.88 -5.42
N GLU A 526 1.06 17.94 -5.30
CA GLU A 526 2.01 17.83 -4.22
C GLU A 526 3.43 17.82 -4.76
N ALA A 527 4.18 18.88 -4.46
CA ALA A 527 5.62 18.94 -4.71
C ALA A 527 6.35 18.36 -3.49
N THR A 528 7.03 17.23 -3.69
CA THR A 528 7.64 16.48 -2.59
C THR A 528 9.17 16.47 -2.71
N ALA A 529 9.85 17.00 -1.70
CA ALA A 529 11.28 16.81 -1.51
C ALA A 529 11.53 15.53 -0.70
N MET A 530 12.26 14.57 -1.28
CA MET A 530 12.47 13.21 -0.77
C MET A 530 13.94 12.96 -0.43
N TRP A 531 14.22 12.61 0.82
CA TRP A 531 15.52 12.11 1.26
C TRP A 531 15.49 10.58 1.27
N TYR A 532 16.20 9.98 0.33
CA TYR A 532 16.47 8.54 0.31
C TYR A 532 17.63 8.20 1.26
N PRO A 533 17.79 6.92 1.66
CA PRO A 533 18.90 6.53 2.53
C PRO A 533 20.25 6.96 1.97
N LYS A 534 21.10 7.52 2.82
CA LYS A 534 22.45 8.03 2.50
C LYS A 534 22.48 9.26 1.58
N ALA A 535 21.33 9.79 1.14
CA ALA A 535 21.27 11.03 0.40
C ALA A 535 21.55 12.22 1.34
N THR A 536 22.47 13.10 0.93
CA THR A 536 22.78 14.34 1.67
C THR A 536 21.88 15.51 1.28
N VAL A 537 21.22 15.41 0.13
CA VAL A 537 20.27 16.39 -0.41
C VAL A 537 19.03 15.64 -0.92
N PRO A 538 17.84 16.26 -0.88
CA PRO A 538 16.64 15.61 -1.40
C PRO A 538 16.59 15.68 -2.92
N CYS A 539 15.94 14.70 -3.54
CA CYS A 539 15.40 14.84 -4.89
C CYS A 539 13.93 15.23 -4.83
N TRP A 540 13.37 15.72 -5.92
CA TRP A 540 11.99 16.20 -5.97
C TRP A 540 11.11 15.30 -6.84
N GLY A 541 9.84 15.20 -6.48
CA GLY A 541 8.77 14.53 -7.22
C GLY A 541 7.51 15.38 -7.22
N LEU A 542 6.59 15.05 -8.14
CA LEU A 542 5.30 15.71 -8.25
C LEU A 542 4.20 14.65 -8.28
N THR A 543 3.20 14.80 -7.42
CA THR A 543 2.08 13.86 -7.30
C THR A 543 0.77 14.62 -7.36
N VAL A 544 -0.25 14.06 -7.99
CA VAL A 544 -1.62 14.55 -8.01
C VAL A 544 -2.52 13.55 -7.30
N SER A 545 -3.36 14.06 -6.41
CA SER A 545 -4.36 13.29 -5.66
C SER A 545 -5.72 13.99 -5.72
N HIS A 546 -6.78 13.28 -5.35
CA HIS A 546 -8.13 13.84 -5.18
C HIS A 546 -8.62 13.59 -3.77
N MET A 547 -9.31 14.57 -3.17
CA MET A 547 -9.74 14.50 -1.77
C MET A 547 -10.67 13.31 -1.46
N GLU A 548 -11.50 12.87 -2.42
CA GLU A 548 -12.45 11.78 -2.21
C GLU A 548 -11.83 10.37 -2.39
N TRP A 549 -10.66 10.24 -3.03
CA TRP A 549 -10.08 8.92 -3.33
C TRP A 549 -9.81 8.12 -2.06
N LYS A 550 -9.20 8.75 -1.06
CA LYS A 550 -8.91 8.13 0.23
C LYS A 550 -10.20 7.67 0.93
N ALA A 551 -11.26 8.48 0.87
CA ALA A 551 -12.54 8.14 1.47
C ALA A 551 -13.21 6.95 0.78
N HIS A 552 -13.18 6.89 -0.56
CA HIS A 552 -13.71 5.76 -1.31
C HIS A 552 -12.91 4.46 -1.06
N LEU A 553 -11.59 4.56 -0.97
CA LEU A 553 -10.70 3.41 -0.75
C LEU A 553 -10.70 2.91 0.70
N ALA A 554 -10.99 3.77 1.68
CA ALA A 554 -11.04 3.40 3.10
C ALA A 554 -12.04 2.27 3.41
N GLU A 555 -13.09 2.12 2.58
CA GLU A 555 -14.03 1.00 2.70
C GLU A 555 -13.32 -0.36 2.61
N LEU A 556 -12.26 -0.46 1.80
CA LEU A 556 -11.49 -1.68 1.57
C LEU A 556 -10.71 -2.16 2.80
N GLU A 557 -10.36 -1.25 3.72
CA GLU A 557 -9.60 -1.62 4.93
C GLU A 557 -10.43 -2.48 5.89
N THR A 558 -11.75 -2.27 5.88
CA THR A 558 -12.72 -2.84 6.83
C THR A 558 -13.56 -3.97 6.24
N LEU A 559 -13.33 -4.37 4.99
CA LEU A 559 -14.09 -5.43 4.34
C LEU A 559 -14.06 -6.75 5.12
N SER A 560 -15.25 -7.30 5.37
CA SER A 560 -15.41 -8.66 5.84
C SER A 560 -15.08 -9.68 4.72
N PRO A 561 -14.78 -10.95 5.04
CA PRO A 561 -14.49 -11.96 4.02
C PRO A 561 -15.65 -12.12 3.03
N GLY A 562 -15.41 -11.93 1.72
CA GLY A 562 -16.47 -11.93 0.71
C GLY A 562 -17.32 -10.67 0.66
N GLY A 563 -17.04 -9.67 1.51
CA GLY A 563 -17.52 -8.31 1.31
C GLY A 563 -16.93 -7.69 0.04
N GLY A 564 -17.62 -6.68 -0.48
CA GLY A 564 -17.13 -5.85 -1.57
C GLY A 564 -17.53 -4.41 -1.31
N ALA A 565 -16.74 -3.47 -1.83
CA ALA A 565 -17.04 -2.05 -1.64
C ALA A 565 -18.36 -1.64 -2.30
N GLN A 566 -19.11 -0.78 -1.62
CA GLN A 566 -20.42 -0.26 -1.99
C GLN A 566 -20.31 0.94 -2.94
N TRP A 567 -19.38 0.88 -3.89
CA TRP A 567 -19.18 1.89 -4.93
C TRP A 567 -20.31 1.99 -5.97
N GLY A 568 -21.43 1.31 -5.73
CA GLY A 568 -22.54 1.15 -6.67
C GLY A 568 -22.21 0.19 -7.83
N GLN A 569 -23.19 -0.06 -8.69
CA GLN A 569 -23.00 -0.71 -10.00
C GLN A 569 -22.79 0.33 -11.13
N GLY A 570 -22.57 1.60 -10.75
CA GLY A 570 -22.35 2.71 -11.68
C GLY A 570 -20.96 2.69 -12.32
N ASN A 571 -20.71 3.67 -13.18
CA ASN A 571 -19.41 3.86 -13.81
C ASN A 571 -18.36 4.20 -12.73
N LEU A 572 -17.52 3.22 -12.35
CA LEU A 572 -16.44 3.38 -11.36
C LEU A 572 -15.53 4.58 -11.68
N VAL A 573 -15.31 4.86 -12.96
CA VAL A 573 -14.55 6.03 -13.40
C VAL A 573 -15.25 7.32 -12.97
N LYS A 574 -16.58 7.44 -13.03
CA LYS A 574 -17.28 8.65 -12.57
C LYS A 574 -17.24 8.84 -11.06
N LEU A 575 -17.19 7.75 -10.29
CA LEU A 575 -17.05 7.83 -8.83
C LEU A 575 -15.68 8.40 -8.44
N PHE A 576 -14.61 7.88 -9.05
CA PHE A 576 -13.24 8.31 -8.73
C PHE A 576 -12.83 9.58 -9.51
N PHE A 577 -13.42 9.86 -10.66
CA PHE A 577 -13.11 11.00 -11.52
C PHE A 577 -14.41 11.75 -11.84
N PRO A 578 -14.91 12.58 -10.90
CA PRO A 578 -16.18 13.28 -11.06
C PRO A 578 -16.12 14.25 -12.24
N GLU A 579 -17.26 14.46 -12.92
CA GLU A 579 -17.31 15.23 -14.17
C GLU A 579 -16.88 16.69 -14.04
N ASP A 580 -17.14 17.29 -12.88
CA ASP A 580 -16.71 18.64 -12.51
C ASP A 580 -15.33 18.67 -11.83
N GLY A 581 -14.74 17.49 -11.56
CA GLY A 581 -13.50 17.38 -10.80
C GLY A 581 -13.65 17.73 -9.31
N ILE A 582 -14.86 17.99 -8.79
CA ILE A 582 -15.08 18.49 -7.43
C ILE A 582 -15.62 17.39 -6.51
N SER A 583 -16.75 16.77 -6.86
CA SER A 583 -17.36 15.73 -6.02
C SER A 583 -18.17 14.72 -6.81
N SER A 584 -18.01 13.46 -6.44
CA SER A 584 -18.82 12.35 -6.92
C SER A 584 -20.33 12.50 -6.65
N ARG A 585 -20.73 13.34 -5.68
CA ARG A 585 -22.14 13.53 -5.27
C ARG A 585 -22.87 14.66 -6.01
N ALA A 586 -22.17 15.65 -6.54
CA ALA A 586 -22.77 16.83 -7.18
C ALA A 586 -23.50 16.46 -8.50
N ASN A 587 -23.01 15.43 -9.19
CA ASN A 587 -23.55 14.94 -10.47
C ASN A 587 -24.92 14.24 -10.37
N ALA A 588 -25.52 14.11 -9.19
CA ALA A 588 -26.87 13.58 -9.03
C ALA A 588 -27.99 14.58 -9.41
N ARG A 589 -27.67 15.86 -9.63
CA ARG A 589 -28.66 16.93 -9.88
C ARG A 589 -28.62 17.55 -11.28
N SER A 590 -27.58 17.32 -12.07
CA SER A 590 -27.46 17.85 -13.44
C SER A 590 -27.52 16.74 -14.48
N SER A 591 -28.72 16.49 -14.99
CA SER A 591 -28.97 15.58 -16.12
C SER A 591 -28.59 16.22 -17.46
N SER A 592 -27.35 16.70 -17.62
CA SER A 592 -26.83 17.14 -18.92
C SER A 592 -26.18 15.96 -19.65
N THR A 593 -26.60 15.78 -20.89
CA THR A 593 -26.33 14.67 -21.83
C THR A 593 -24.89 14.59 -22.36
N THR A 594 -23.88 14.89 -21.56
CA THR A 594 -22.47 14.68 -21.92
C THR A 594 -22.10 13.22 -21.66
N GLY A 595 -21.43 12.58 -22.62
CA GLY A 595 -21.13 11.15 -22.61
C GLY A 595 -20.37 10.66 -21.35
N PRO A 596 -20.21 9.34 -21.18
CA PRO A 596 -19.45 8.79 -20.06
C PRO A 596 -17.98 9.24 -20.13
N GLY A 597 -17.53 10.10 -19.20
CA GLY A 597 -16.08 10.27 -18.95
C GLY A 597 -15.49 11.69 -18.95
N ASN A 598 -16.26 12.76 -18.76
CA ASN A 598 -15.68 14.10 -18.82
C ASN A 598 -14.70 14.43 -17.67
N GLY A 599 -14.85 13.80 -16.50
CA GLY A 599 -14.00 14.07 -15.33
C GLY A 599 -12.55 13.60 -15.47
N LEU A 600 -12.34 12.40 -16.02
CA LEU A 600 -11.00 11.89 -16.31
C LEU A 600 -10.31 12.74 -17.40
N LYS A 601 -11.08 13.18 -18.40
CA LYS A 601 -10.58 14.08 -19.45
C LYS A 601 -10.15 15.43 -18.85
N LEU A 602 -10.99 16.04 -18.01
CA LEU A 602 -10.67 17.26 -17.26
C LEU A 602 -9.37 17.09 -16.46
N LEU A 603 -9.23 15.98 -15.72
CA LEU A 603 -8.00 15.70 -14.98
C LEU A 603 -6.78 15.64 -15.91
N VAL A 604 -6.86 14.93 -17.03
CA VAL A 604 -5.73 14.86 -17.98
C VAL A 604 -5.40 16.23 -18.56
N GLU A 605 -6.39 17.06 -18.89
CA GLU A 605 -6.17 18.45 -19.31
C GLU A 605 -5.38 19.24 -18.24
N LYS A 606 -5.75 19.09 -16.96
CA LYS A 606 -5.01 19.68 -15.84
C LYS A 606 -3.60 19.12 -15.68
N LEU A 607 -3.39 17.82 -15.91
CA LEU A 607 -2.05 17.22 -15.95
C LEU A 607 -1.20 17.83 -17.08
N MET A 608 -1.79 18.11 -18.25
CA MET A 608 -1.08 18.76 -19.36
C MET A 608 -0.72 20.21 -19.05
N GLU A 609 -1.59 20.95 -18.36
CA GLU A 609 -1.29 22.30 -17.86
C GLU A 609 -0.13 22.27 -16.83
N LEU A 610 -0.14 21.30 -15.90
CA LEU A 610 0.96 21.08 -14.97
C LEU A 610 2.27 20.73 -15.69
N SER A 611 2.23 19.90 -16.72
CA SER A 611 3.40 19.57 -17.54
C SER A 611 4.03 20.81 -18.20
N LYS A 612 3.24 21.83 -18.56
CA LYS A 612 3.78 23.11 -19.06
C LYS A 612 4.60 23.84 -17.98
N ILE A 613 4.08 23.90 -16.75
CA ILE A 613 4.78 24.50 -15.61
C ILE A 613 6.08 23.75 -15.31
N VAL A 614 6.03 22.42 -15.30
CA VAL A 614 7.21 21.57 -15.07
C VAL A 614 8.26 21.78 -16.16
N LYS A 615 7.86 21.80 -17.44
CA LYS A 615 8.77 22.09 -18.55
C LYS A 615 9.47 23.44 -18.37
N ALA A 616 8.69 24.49 -18.06
CA ALA A 616 9.23 25.83 -17.84
C ALA A 616 10.23 25.88 -16.67
N ALA A 617 9.92 25.18 -15.57
CA ALA A 617 10.75 25.19 -14.38
C ALA A 617 12.05 24.38 -14.51
N LEU A 618 12.03 23.27 -15.24
CA LEU A 618 13.20 22.39 -15.35
C LEU A 618 14.18 22.82 -16.45
N GLY A 619 13.76 23.70 -17.35
CA GLY A 619 14.53 24.30 -18.43
C GLY A 619 15.01 23.31 -19.49
N GLU A 620 15.02 23.73 -20.76
CA GLU A 620 15.75 23.02 -21.81
C GLU A 620 17.25 23.20 -21.55
N THR A 621 17.91 22.21 -20.95
CA THR A 621 19.31 21.99 -21.32
C THR A 621 19.30 21.59 -22.79
N GLU A 622 19.72 22.49 -23.68
CA GLU A 622 20.16 22.11 -25.01
C GLU A 622 20.99 20.83 -24.91
N PRO A 623 20.91 19.92 -25.88
CA PRO A 623 21.78 18.76 -25.91
C PRO A 623 23.21 19.24 -26.07
N THR A 624 23.92 19.44 -24.96
CA THR A 624 25.38 19.46 -24.96
C THR A 624 25.79 18.15 -25.63
N ALA A 625 26.50 18.26 -26.75
CA ALA A 625 27.07 17.14 -27.48
C ALA A 625 27.69 16.13 -26.49
N PRO A 626 27.64 14.81 -26.77
CA PRO A 626 28.03 13.78 -25.82
C PRO A 626 29.43 14.06 -25.29
N SER A 627 29.51 14.62 -24.09
CA SER A 627 30.76 14.79 -23.38
C SER A 627 31.22 13.39 -22.98
N GLN A 628 32.42 13.03 -23.42
CA GLN A 628 33.04 11.74 -23.16
C GLN A 628 32.79 11.26 -21.71
N PRO A 629 32.54 9.96 -21.51
CA PRO A 629 32.19 9.43 -20.19
C PRO A 629 33.30 9.73 -19.19
N ARG A 630 33.02 10.66 -18.26
CA ARG A 630 33.79 10.75 -17.01
C ARG A 630 33.50 9.48 -16.24
N GLN A 631 34.47 8.57 -16.21
CA GLN A 631 34.48 7.41 -15.33
C GLN A 631 34.36 7.91 -13.88
N GLN A 632 33.14 7.89 -13.34
CA GLN A 632 32.98 7.90 -11.89
C GLN A 632 33.41 6.52 -11.39
N PRO A 633 34.19 6.43 -10.30
CA PRO A 633 34.55 5.15 -9.71
C PRO A 633 33.26 4.46 -9.28
N GLY A 634 32.96 3.33 -9.93
CA GLY A 634 31.78 2.52 -9.68
C GLY A 634 31.73 2.06 -8.23
N ARG A 635 30.97 2.78 -7.40
CA ARG A 635 30.45 2.21 -6.17
C ARG A 635 29.35 1.25 -6.59
N ARG A 636 29.64 -0.05 -6.55
CA ARG A 636 28.62 -1.09 -6.59
C ARG A 636 27.63 -0.81 -5.46
N LEU A 637 26.45 -0.33 -5.82
CA LEU A 637 25.27 -0.43 -4.99
C LEU A 637 25.01 -1.94 -4.83
N GLY A 638 25.10 -2.45 -3.60
CA GLY A 638 24.82 -3.87 -3.36
C GLY A 638 23.36 -4.16 -3.71
N ASP A 639 23.10 -5.36 -4.25
CA ASP A 639 21.79 -5.84 -4.72
C ASP A 639 20.64 -5.61 -3.71
N GLY A 640 20.95 -5.51 -2.41
CA GLY A 640 19.98 -5.21 -1.36
C GLY A 640 19.46 -3.76 -1.30
N LEU A 641 20.14 -2.76 -1.90
CA LEU A 641 19.63 -1.38 -1.92
C LEU A 641 18.58 -1.18 -3.02
N GLU A 642 18.67 -1.90 -4.15
CA GLU A 642 17.66 -1.84 -5.20
C GLU A 642 16.35 -2.52 -4.78
N GLU A 643 16.45 -3.67 -4.10
CA GLU A 643 15.30 -4.31 -3.45
C GLU A 643 14.70 -3.36 -2.40
N ALA A 644 15.53 -2.62 -1.66
CA ALA A 644 15.10 -1.61 -0.69
C ALA A 644 14.50 -0.33 -1.29
N ILE A 645 14.93 0.09 -2.49
CA ILE A 645 14.31 1.21 -3.22
C ILE A 645 12.94 0.78 -3.76
N ARG A 646 12.82 -0.44 -4.31
CA ARG A 646 11.50 -1.04 -4.64
C ARG A 646 10.59 -1.18 -3.43
N LEU A 647 11.14 -1.36 -2.23
CA LEU A 647 10.38 -1.43 -0.99
C LEU A 647 9.70 -0.09 -0.61
N ILE A 648 10.21 1.08 -1.05
CA ILE A 648 9.68 2.42 -0.68
C ILE A 648 9.86 3.50 -1.77
N ASP A 649 9.63 3.21 -3.04
CA ASP A 649 9.08 4.27 -3.93
C ASP A 649 7.58 4.46 -3.59
N LEU A 650 7.25 4.58 -2.30
CA LEU A 650 5.91 4.76 -1.73
C LEU A 650 5.40 6.20 -1.94
N GLY A 651 4.13 6.44 -1.65
CA GLY A 651 3.50 7.76 -1.56
C GLY A 651 2.34 7.79 -2.53
N ASN A 652 1.10 8.09 -2.15
CA ASN A 652 0.58 8.72 -0.93
C ASN A 652 -0.43 7.90 -0.16
#